data_AF-A0A957YEU4-F1
#
_entry.id   AF-A0A957YEU4-F1
#
_cell.length_a   1.000
_cell.length_b   1.000
_cell.length_c   1.000
_cell.angle_alpha   90.00
_cell.angle_beta   90.00
_cell.angle_gamma   90.00
#
_symmetry.space_group_name_H-M   'P 1'
#
loop_
_entity.id
_entity.type
_entity.pdbx_description
1 polymer ?
#
loop_
_entity_poly.entity_id
_entity_poly.type
_entity_poly.pdbx_seq_one_letter_code
_entity_poly.pdbx_strand_id
1 'polypeptide(L)'
;MRTFLIKLLIFMAVVVVLQVVTSALYPPDLPTEIMQLDHHLQTGADVIYLGDSTLMYPLGEITTGDILQEVLPDHTVGQVAHPAYNAELYRAYAGYLARQDAPPKIVIIPINLHSFSPEWDRRPTYQFESEKAVLTYGSLLSTLFYRPAATFGLFDSPITSDDFLTTPVFSGTTPIGYVADFEQRLGHSTLSAQTDDVAAAYFSNVPADNEDETLETSLLYYYMGTVGATHRQLQSLQATARRLKAGGIEPVFYITPVNYQLGERVLGQAFTRRLAENVARIEQQLNADGVDVLNLVFDLDAYYFIDTEHLTENGKAHVAEALAGRIESDQPARLTSASNSVPQPAAVSGDSSEADAAQPAAIAQISTSPTATPAVPTPAPTNTRVVPLASDRSDGQGDITGTEFVGTFEPVGNYFVDLYRIRYRTLTNEDKPVEARAYLYIPLTSEAESFPVLAYGSGTTGIGPGCAPLNEIQQGENWGAYHYQLLEYSAQGFIAVWPNGQGFDDTQPSHPYFIAESEGRTMLDAVRAAYDFISDGRATDTQAKPMAAVFLGGYSSGGHTAFAAKDIAARYAPELTIKGVLGHGPTTNPETLIKENPIFSPYMIYAYRAFYGETVIDPTRVFQDNYLVNFNADVMTRCIEDLYSYYSPNARLIYRDDFREALYSERLASILPRFKRALEANTAGLDRSGADIPVLILQGTADRVVTPPSQQAFAQALCRQGSRVTYLTYSAIDHAGTRYVSFRDTMQWMETLAEGGLPTSSCDSLSD
;
A
#
# COMPACT_ATOMS: atom_id res chain seq x y z
N MET A 1 -7.90 59.15 42.47
CA MET A 1 -6.88 58.22 41.91
C MET A 1 -6.48 57.10 42.87
N ARG A 2 -5.93 57.39 44.06
CA ARG A 2 -5.45 56.36 45.00
C ARG A 2 -6.53 55.36 45.45
N THR A 3 -7.72 55.85 45.79
CA THR A 3 -8.87 55.00 46.18
C THR A 3 -9.41 54.15 45.03
N PHE A 4 -9.31 54.65 43.79
CA PHE A 4 -9.70 53.90 42.60
C PHE A 4 -8.71 52.77 42.31
N LEU A 5 -7.41 53.05 42.36
CA LEU A 5 -6.34 52.05 42.22
C LEU A 5 -6.45 50.94 43.27
N ILE A 6 -6.72 51.29 44.54
CA ILE A 6 -6.91 50.29 45.61
C ILE A 6 -8.14 49.42 45.34
N LYS A 7 -9.28 50.02 44.96
CA LYS A 7 -10.50 49.27 44.62
C LYS A 7 -10.29 48.36 43.40
N LEU A 8 -9.57 48.83 42.39
CA LEU A 8 -9.22 48.05 41.21
C LEU A 8 -8.32 46.86 41.56
N LEU A 9 -7.31 47.05 42.41
CA LEU A 9 -6.44 45.97 42.89
C LEU A 9 -7.22 44.91 43.69
N ILE A 10 -8.13 45.34 44.57
CA ILE A 10 -8.98 44.41 45.34
C ILE A 10 -9.92 43.65 44.39
N PHE A 11 -10.53 44.33 43.43
CA PHE A 11 -11.39 43.68 42.43
C PHE A 11 -10.62 42.64 41.61
N MET A 12 -9.43 42.99 41.10
CA MET A 12 -8.57 42.05 40.38
C MET A 12 -8.18 40.86 41.25
N ALA A 13 -7.84 41.08 42.53
CA ALA A 13 -7.51 39.98 43.46
C ALA A 13 -8.71 39.04 43.67
N VAL A 14 -9.93 39.56 43.83
CA VAL A 14 -11.14 38.74 43.96
C VAL A 14 -11.40 37.94 42.68
N VAL A 15 -11.25 38.56 41.51
CA VAL A 15 -11.39 37.86 40.22
C VAL A 15 -10.36 36.75 40.06
N VAL A 16 -9.10 37.00 40.41
CA VAL A 16 -8.04 35.98 40.38
C VAL A 16 -8.34 34.83 41.34
N VAL A 17 -8.77 35.11 42.57
CA VAL A 17 -9.13 34.06 43.54
C VAL A 17 -10.32 33.23 43.05
N LEU A 18 -11.36 33.89 42.53
CA LEU A 18 -12.53 33.20 41.96
C LEU A 18 -12.12 32.32 40.77
N GLN A 19 -11.21 32.81 39.93
CA GLN A 19 -10.68 32.07 38.79
C GLN A 19 -9.86 30.85 39.26
N VAL A 20 -8.97 31.00 40.24
CA VAL A 20 -8.22 29.88 40.83
C VAL A 20 -9.15 28.80 41.38
N VAL A 21 -10.18 29.19 42.13
CA VAL A 21 -11.17 28.24 42.67
C VAL A 21 -11.96 27.57 41.55
N THR A 22 -12.36 28.33 40.52
CA THR A 22 -13.12 27.80 39.38
C THR A 22 -12.29 26.81 38.56
N SER A 23 -11.04 27.13 38.24
CA SER A 23 -10.11 26.23 37.55
C SER A 23 -9.78 24.99 38.38
N ALA A 24 -9.73 25.08 39.72
CA ALA A 24 -9.51 23.92 40.58
C ALA A 24 -10.72 22.98 40.62
N LEU A 25 -11.95 23.50 40.57
CA LEU A 25 -13.18 22.71 40.55
C LEU A 25 -13.53 22.19 39.15
N TYR A 26 -13.14 22.94 38.12
CA TYR A 26 -13.43 22.65 36.71
C TYR A 26 -12.19 22.96 35.86
N PRO A 27 -11.18 22.08 35.87
CA PRO A 27 -9.98 22.29 35.08
C PRO A 27 -10.33 22.43 33.59
N PRO A 28 -9.64 23.33 32.85
CA PRO A 28 -9.78 23.39 31.40
C PRO A 28 -9.14 22.17 30.74
N ASP A 29 -9.69 21.76 29.61
CA ASP A 29 -9.02 20.80 28.73
C ASP A 29 -7.86 21.53 28.04
N LEU A 30 -6.64 21.25 28.50
CA LEU A 30 -5.43 21.72 27.83
C LEU A 30 -5.11 20.81 26.63
N PRO A 31 -4.33 21.28 25.65
CA PRO A 31 -3.90 20.44 24.53
C PRO A 31 -3.19 19.17 25.04
N THR A 32 -3.67 18.02 24.55
CA THR A 32 -3.29 16.69 25.05
C THR A 32 -1.80 16.42 24.85
N GLU A 33 -1.26 16.86 23.73
CA GLU A 33 0.14 16.68 23.30
C GLU A 33 1.10 17.41 24.25
N ILE A 34 0.71 18.57 24.79
CA ILE A 34 1.53 19.29 25.77
C ILE A 34 1.51 18.57 27.12
N MET A 35 0.36 17.99 27.51
CA MET A 35 0.28 17.18 28.71
C MET A 35 1.12 15.90 28.58
N GLN A 36 1.15 15.29 27.39
CA GLN A 36 2.05 14.17 27.08
C GLN A 36 3.51 14.59 27.18
N LEU A 37 3.88 15.76 26.64
CA LEU A 37 5.24 16.28 26.79
C LEU A 37 5.63 16.44 28.26
N ASP A 38 4.79 17.09 29.06
CA ASP A 38 5.04 17.29 30.50
C ASP A 38 5.22 15.94 31.21
N HIS A 39 4.44 14.93 30.83
CA HIS A 39 4.58 13.58 31.36
C HIS A 39 5.92 12.92 30.98
N HIS A 40 6.35 13.04 29.72
CA HIS A 40 7.66 12.52 29.27
C HIS A 40 8.82 13.19 30.00
N LEU A 41 8.77 14.51 30.19
CA LEU A 41 9.79 15.24 30.94
C LEU A 41 9.83 14.82 32.41
N GLN A 42 8.67 14.64 33.04
CA GLN A 42 8.57 14.18 34.43
C GLN A 42 9.05 12.74 34.64
N THR A 43 8.87 11.88 33.62
CA THR A 43 9.33 10.48 33.64
C THR A 43 10.78 10.32 33.20
N GLY A 44 11.47 11.41 32.85
CA GLY A 44 12.90 11.43 32.59
C GLY A 44 13.29 11.05 31.16
N ALA A 45 12.42 11.30 30.18
CA ALA A 45 12.77 11.18 28.76
C ALA A 45 13.98 12.07 28.43
N ASP A 46 15.05 11.46 27.92
CA ASP A 46 16.25 12.19 27.52
C ASP A 46 16.32 12.45 26.00
N VAL A 47 15.42 11.82 25.23
CA VAL A 47 15.13 12.11 23.82
C VAL A 47 13.67 12.50 23.69
N ILE A 48 13.38 13.66 23.07
CA ILE A 48 12.01 14.05 22.70
C ILE A 48 11.87 14.07 21.18
N TYR A 49 10.98 13.24 20.65
CA TYR A 49 10.64 13.20 19.23
C TYR A 49 9.36 14.00 18.97
N LEU A 50 9.52 15.20 18.43
CA LEU A 50 8.38 15.97 17.93
C LEU A 50 7.96 15.40 16.57
N GLY A 51 6.68 15.16 16.34
CA GLY A 51 6.19 14.53 15.12
C GLY A 51 5.07 15.30 14.46
N ASP A 52 4.77 14.90 13.23
CA ASP A 52 3.59 15.29 12.46
C ASP A 52 2.86 14.03 11.96
N SER A 53 2.05 14.16 10.90
CA SER A 53 1.37 13.05 10.23
C SER A 53 2.31 11.88 9.90
N THR A 54 3.56 12.15 9.51
CA THR A 54 4.56 11.14 9.11
C THR A 54 5.04 10.28 10.28
N LEU A 55 4.93 10.76 11.53
CA LEU A 55 5.21 9.97 12.73
C LEU A 55 3.99 9.13 13.16
N MET A 56 2.78 9.68 12.95
CA MET A 56 1.54 9.14 13.50
C MET A 56 0.86 8.10 12.61
N TYR A 57 0.78 8.36 11.31
CA TYR A 57 -0.07 7.55 10.44
C TYR A 57 0.66 6.29 9.96
N PRO A 58 -0.09 5.20 9.70
CA PRO A 58 -1.53 5.02 9.97
C PRO A 58 -1.85 4.98 11.48
N LEU A 59 -3.04 5.47 11.84
CA LEU A 59 -3.47 5.46 13.25
C LEU A 59 -3.71 4.04 13.74
N GLY A 60 -3.34 3.79 15.00
CA GLY A 60 -3.46 2.48 15.64
C GLY A 60 -2.33 1.51 15.27
N GLU A 61 -1.39 1.93 14.42
CA GLU A 61 -0.15 1.20 14.17
C GLU A 61 1.00 1.70 15.05
N ILE A 62 2.10 0.95 15.06
CA ILE A 62 3.33 1.39 15.70
C ILE A 62 3.85 2.68 15.04
N THR A 63 4.33 3.60 15.86
CA THR A 63 4.93 4.85 15.38
C THR A 63 6.43 4.67 15.13
N THR A 64 7.04 5.59 14.37
CA THR A 64 8.51 5.63 14.23
C THR A 64 9.19 5.84 15.58
N GLY A 65 8.56 6.55 16.53
CA GLY A 65 9.10 6.78 17.87
C GLY A 65 9.11 5.53 18.74
N ASP A 66 8.11 4.66 18.63
CA ASP A 66 8.09 3.37 19.31
C ASP A 66 9.22 2.45 18.78
N ILE A 67 9.42 2.40 17.45
CA ILE A 67 10.53 1.64 16.86
C ILE A 67 11.87 2.25 17.25
N LEU A 68 11.97 3.59 17.30
CA LEU A 68 13.17 4.30 17.73
C LEU A 68 13.55 3.94 19.18
N GLN A 69 12.57 3.78 20.07
CA GLN A 69 12.80 3.31 21.43
C GLN A 69 13.37 1.89 21.48
N GLU A 70 12.96 0.99 20.57
CA GLU A 70 13.52 -0.38 20.49
C GLU A 70 14.98 -0.37 20.04
N VAL A 71 15.34 0.49 19.07
CA VAL A 71 16.72 0.55 18.53
C VAL A 71 17.66 1.42 19.38
N LEU A 72 17.14 2.27 20.27
CA LEU A 72 17.90 3.05 21.25
C LEU A 72 17.63 2.59 22.70
N PRO A 73 18.05 1.38 23.10
CA PRO A 73 17.71 0.81 24.42
C PRO A 73 18.33 1.57 25.60
N ASP A 74 19.40 2.34 25.37
CA ASP A 74 20.08 3.14 26.39
C ASP A 74 19.46 4.54 26.60
N HIS A 75 18.43 4.87 25.82
CA HIS A 75 17.70 6.13 25.88
C HIS A 75 16.24 5.93 26.30
N THR A 76 15.63 6.99 26.84
CA THR A 76 14.18 7.05 27.07
C THR A 76 13.59 8.04 26.07
N VAL A 77 12.86 7.52 25.09
CA VAL A 77 12.24 8.29 24.01
C VAL A 77 10.81 8.67 24.40
N GLY A 78 10.55 9.97 24.51
CA GLY A 78 9.20 10.52 24.56
C GLY A 78 8.83 11.07 23.19
N GLN A 79 7.62 10.81 22.71
CA GLN A 79 7.15 11.35 21.43
C GLN A 79 5.92 12.23 21.60
N VAL A 80 5.83 13.28 20.80
CA VAL A 80 4.72 14.23 20.82
C VAL A 80 4.40 14.60 19.39
N ALA A 81 3.22 14.19 18.91
CA ALA A 81 2.83 14.37 17.52
C ALA A 81 1.37 14.76 17.40
N HIS A 82 1.07 15.45 16.31
CA HIS A 82 -0.27 15.76 15.85
C HIS A 82 -0.22 15.83 14.32
N PRO A 83 -1.28 15.45 13.58
CA PRO A 83 -1.25 15.33 12.13
C PRO A 83 -0.66 16.54 11.42
N ALA A 84 -0.93 17.73 11.97
CA ALA A 84 -0.63 18.99 11.33
C ALA A 84 0.53 19.83 11.93
N TYR A 85 1.35 19.27 12.82
CA TYR A 85 2.43 20.05 13.45
C TYR A 85 3.47 20.55 12.45
N ASN A 86 3.93 21.79 12.68
CA ASN A 86 4.80 22.51 11.76
C ASN A 86 5.90 23.28 12.50
N ALA A 87 6.83 23.87 11.73
CA ALA A 87 8.05 24.48 12.27
C ALA A 87 7.77 25.67 13.22
N GLU A 88 6.70 26.43 13.02
CA GLU A 88 6.33 27.52 13.94
C GLU A 88 5.97 27.00 15.34
N LEU A 89 5.27 25.87 15.41
CA LEU A 89 4.93 25.23 16.68
C LEU A 89 6.16 24.54 17.30
N TYR A 90 7.00 23.86 16.51
CA TYR A 90 8.26 23.30 17.01
C TYR A 90 9.17 24.37 17.63
N ARG A 91 9.12 25.60 17.12
CA ARG A 91 9.82 26.75 17.69
C ARG A 91 9.29 27.13 19.08
N ALA A 92 7.98 26.97 19.33
CA ALA A 92 7.38 27.16 20.65
C ALA A 92 7.79 26.04 21.62
N TYR A 93 7.76 24.78 21.16
CA TYR A 93 8.25 23.62 21.92
C TYR A 93 9.72 23.79 22.33
N ALA A 94 10.61 24.16 21.40
CA ALA A 94 12.00 24.45 21.72
C ALA A 94 12.18 25.53 22.78
N GLY A 95 11.35 26.59 22.73
CA GLY A 95 11.35 27.64 23.74
C GLY A 95 10.89 27.15 25.11
N TYR A 96 9.94 26.22 25.16
CA TYR A 96 9.46 25.59 26.38
C TYR A 96 10.50 24.65 26.99
N LEU A 97 11.09 23.77 26.16
CA LEU A 97 12.11 22.79 26.56
C LEU A 97 13.38 23.45 27.09
N ALA A 98 13.87 24.49 26.41
CA ALA A 98 15.06 25.22 26.83
C ALA A 98 14.92 25.97 28.17
N ARG A 99 13.71 26.06 28.74
CA ARG A 99 13.44 26.68 30.04
C ARG A 99 13.18 25.67 31.17
N GLN A 100 13.19 24.37 30.86
CA GLN A 100 12.98 23.34 31.87
C GLN A 100 14.20 23.21 32.79
N ASP A 101 13.95 22.86 34.06
CA ASP A 101 15.03 22.63 35.03
C ASP A 101 15.87 21.39 34.68
N ALA A 102 15.23 20.38 34.08
CA ALA A 102 15.84 19.17 33.56
C ALA A 102 15.44 18.99 32.09
N PRO A 103 16.11 19.68 31.15
CA PRO A 103 15.79 19.55 29.73
C PRO A 103 16.21 18.18 29.19
N PRO A 104 15.57 17.68 28.11
CA PRO A 104 16.06 16.50 27.41
C PRO A 104 17.43 16.78 26.80
N LYS A 105 18.21 15.73 26.53
CA LYS A 105 19.51 15.87 25.86
C LYS A 105 19.34 16.13 24.38
N ILE A 106 18.37 15.46 23.77
CA ILE A 106 18.15 15.46 22.31
C ILE A 106 16.70 15.79 22.01
N VAL A 107 16.48 16.59 20.97
CA VAL A 107 15.15 16.82 20.39
C VAL A 107 15.18 16.53 18.89
N ILE A 108 14.36 15.59 18.45
CA ILE A 108 14.20 15.23 17.03
C ILE A 108 13.09 16.07 16.42
N ILE A 109 13.36 16.65 15.26
CA ILE A 109 12.45 17.56 14.54
C ILE A 109 12.34 17.13 13.07
N PRO A 110 11.17 16.65 12.62
CA PRO A 110 10.89 16.40 11.22
C PRO A 110 10.78 17.73 10.46
N ILE A 111 11.22 17.70 9.22
CA ILE A 111 10.98 18.73 8.22
C ILE A 111 10.15 18.06 7.13
N ASN A 112 8.83 18.05 7.32
CA ASN A 112 7.91 17.62 6.28
C ASN A 112 7.77 18.73 5.23
N LEU A 113 8.08 18.41 3.96
CA LEU A 113 8.00 19.34 2.84
C LEU A 113 6.58 19.81 2.54
N HIS A 114 5.58 18.99 2.83
CA HIS A 114 4.17 19.39 2.75
C HIS A 114 3.90 20.61 3.65
N SER A 115 4.63 20.81 4.74
CA SER A 115 4.39 21.92 5.71
C SER A 115 4.69 23.30 5.15
N PHE A 116 5.34 23.36 4.00
CA PHE A 116 5.63 24.57 3.25
C PHE A 116 4.54 24.90 2.22
N SER A 117 3.55 24.00 2.04
CA SER A 117 2.44 24.22 1.11
C SER A 117 1.50 25.31 1.63
N PRO A 118 0.74 25.96 0.73
CA PRO A 118 -0.36 26.83 1.14
C PRO A 118 -1.43 26.10 1.97
N GLU A 119 -1.66 24.81 1.72
CA GLU A 119 -2.60 23.97 2.48
C GLU A 119 -2.22 24.04 3.96
N TRP A 120 -0.98 23.70 4.27
CA TRP A 120 -0.60 23.41 5.62
C TRP A 120 -0.11 24.67 6.35
N ASP A 121 0.65 25.50 5.63
CA ASP A 121 1.12 26.77 6.15
C ASP A 121 -0.08 27.67 6.46
N ARG A 122 -1.08 27.80 5.58
CA ARG A 122 -2.08 28.87 5.71
C ARG A 122 -3.41 28.42 6.32
N ARG A 123 -3.61 27.14 6.62
CA ARG A 123 -4.88 26.68 7.22
C ARG A 123 -5.05 27.24 8.65
N PRO A 124 -6.19 27.89 8.97
CA PRO A 124 -6.42 28.50 10.28
C PRO A 124 -6.31 27.52 11.45
N THR A 125 -6.79 26.28 11.29
CA THR A 125 -6.76 25.25 12.33
C THR A 125 -5.36 24.71 12.60
N TYR A 126 -4.40 24.95 11.70
CA TYR A 126 -3.02 24.46 11.82
C TYR A 126 -2.04 25.54 12.31
N GLN A 127 -2.57 26.65 12.84
CA GLN A 127 -1.74 27.68 13.47
C GLN A 127 -1.44 27.37 14.95
N PHE A 128 -2.22 26.49 15.60
CA PHE A 128 -2.00 25.98 16.97
C PHE A 128 -1.80 27.09 18.03
N GLU A 129 -2.64 28.11 18.02
CA GLU A 129 -2.49 29.27 18.92
C GLU A 129 -2.68 28.91 20.41
N SER A 130 -3.61 27.98 20.69
CA SER A 130 -3.80 27.42 22.04
C SER A 130 -2.53 26.77 22.56
N GLU A 131 -1.90 25.92 21.77
CA GLU A 131 -0.70 25.16 22.09
C GLU A 131 0.48 26.11 22.30
N LYS A 132 0.70 27.05 21.37
CA LYS A 132 1.76 28.05 21.48
C LYS A 132 1.59 28.91 22.74
N ALA A 133 0.36 29.26 23.11
CA ALA A 133 0.10 30.00 24.33
C ALA A 133 0.45 29.15 25.58
N VAL A 134 0.02 27.89 25.62
CA VAL A 134 0.32 26.99 26.74
C VAL A 134 1.83 26.78 26.90
N LEU A 135 2.56 26.53 25.80
CA LEU A 135 4.02 26.41 25.79
C LEU A 135 4.75 27.71 26.19
N THR A 136 4.13 28.87 25.96
CA THR A 136 4.72 30.17 26.32
C THR A 136 4.58 30.45 27.82
N TYR A 137 3.39 30.22 28.39
CA TYR A 137 3.09 30.59 29.78
C TYR A 137 3.27 29.44 30.78
N GLY A 138 3.42 28.20 30.31
CA GLY A 138 3.50 26.99 31.13
C GLY A 138 2.14 26.48 31.57
N SER A 139 2.07 25.19 31.91
CA SER A 139 0.83 24.48 32.21
C SER A 139 0.06 25.06 33.41
N LEU A 140 0.76 25.52 34.46
CA LEU A 140 0.13 26.11 35.65
C LEU A 140 -0.63 27.42 35.35
N LEU A 141 0.03 28.40 34.72
CA LEU A 141 -0.61 29.67 34.39
C LEU A 141 -1.72 29.48 33.35
N SER A 142 -1.49 28.58 32.39
CA SER A 142 -2.48 28.23 31.38
C SER A 142 -3.72 27.61 32.02
N THR A 143 -3.57 26.62 32.90
CA THR A 143 -4.69 26.01 33.65
C THR A 143 -5.55 27.06 34.37
N LEU A 144 -4.90 28.06 34.97
CA LEU A 144 -5.60 29.10 35.72
C LEU A 144 -6.34 30.08 34.81
N PHE A 145 -5.80 30.43 33.63
CA PHE A 145 -6.33 31.52 32.80
C PHE A 145 -6.82 31.11 31.40
N TYR A 146 -6.82 29.82 31.07
CA TYR A 146 -7.20 29.33 29.74
C TYR A 146 -8.61 29.74 29.32
N ARG A 147 -9.64 29.46 30.13
CA ARG A 147 -11.04 29.80 29.80
C ARG A 147 -11.27 31.30 29.63
N PRO A 148 -10.79 32.18 30.54
CA PRO A 148 -10.82 33.62 30.30
C PRO A 148 -10.14 34.01 28.99
N ALA A 149 -8.93 33.49 28.72
CA ALA A 149 -8.18 33.81 27.51
C ALA A 149 -8.94 33.38 26.23
N ALA A 150 -9.48 32.17 26.21
CA ALA A 150 -10.31 31.66 25.12
C ALA A 150 -11.57 32.53 24.90
N THR A 151 -12.22 32.96 25.98
CA THR A 151 -13.44 33.81 25.90
C THR A 151 -13.15 35.16 25.23
N PHE A 152 -11.93 35.68 25.36
CA PHE A 152 -11.50 36.92 24.71
C PHE A 152 -10.87 36.70 23.33
N GLY A 153 -10.95 35.50 22.75
CA GLY A 153 -10.39 35.20 21.42
C GLY A 153 -8.86 35.23 21.38
N LEU A 154 -8.17 35.04 22.52
CA LEU A 154 -6.70 35.07 22.54
C LEU A 154 -6.04 33.87 21.85
N PHE A 155 -6.83 32.86 21.46
CA PHE A 155 -6.39 31.69 20.72
C PHE A 155 -6.96 31.66 19.28
N ASP A 156 -7.60 32.75 18.85
CA ASP A 156 -8.10 32.85 17.48
C ASP A 156 -6.91 32.87 16.50
N SER A 157 -7.03 32.09 15.43
CA SER A 157 -6.00 32.07 14.38
C SER A 157 -5.79 33.47 13.81
N PRO A 158 -4.53 33.89 13.61
CA PRO A 158 -4.22 35.14 12.92
C PRO A 158 -4.54 35.09 11.42
N ILE A 159 -4.79 33.90 10.87
CA ILE A 159 -5.20 33.67 9.48
C ILE A 159 -6.69 33.37 9.47
N THR A 160 -7.46 34.15 8.71
CA THR A 160 -8.89 33.89 8.54
C THR A 160 -9.14 32.83 7.46
N SER A 161 -10.33 32.22 7.46
CA SER A 161 -10.73 31.30 6.39
C SER A 161 -10.71 31.96 5.00
N ASP A 162 -11.02 33.26 4.91
CA ASP A 162 -10.97 34.00 3.64
C ASP A 162 -9.52 34.20 3.16
N ASP A 163 -8.60 34.56 4.08
CA ASP A 163 -7.17 34.64 3.78
C ASP A 163 -6.60 33.30 3.30
N PHE A 164 -7.04 32.20 3.90
CA PHE A 164 -6.65 30.85 3.51
C PHE A 164 -7.14 30.52 2.10
N LEU A 165 -8.45 30.60 1.86
CA LEU A 165 -9.07 30.22 0.59
C LEU A 165 -8.59 31.08 -0.59
N THR A 166 -8.23 32.34 -0.34
CA THR A 166 -7.69 33.27 -1.35
C THR A 166 -6.17 33.23 -1.47
N THR A 167 -5.48 32.33 -0.76
CA THR A 167 -4.04 32.17 -0.91
C THR A 167 -3.73 31.53 -2.28
N PRO A 168 -2.80 32.12 -3.08
CA PRO A 168 -2.41 31.54 -4.35
C PRO A 168 -1.58 30.25 -4.18
N VAL A 169 -1.84 29.27 -5.03
CA VAL A 169 -1.08 28.02 -5.17
C VAL A 169 -0.11 28.16 -6.34
N PHE A 170 1.12 27.64 -6.20
CA PHE A 170 2.19 27.82 -7.17
C PHE A 170 2.77 26.49 -7.65
N SER A 171 3.14 26.45 -8.94
CA SER A 171 4.12 25.51 -9.47
C SER A 171 5.40 26.28 -9.82
N GLY A 172 6.46 26.00 -9.06
CA GLY A 172 7.63 26.85 -8.97
C GLY A 172 7.28 28.23 -8.43
N THR A 173 7.39 29.25 -9.27
CA THR A 173 7.01 30.63 -8.95
C THR A 173 5.77 31.08 -9.73
N THR A 174 5.18 30.20 -10.54
CA THR A 174 4.03 30.50 -11.39
C THR A 174 2.75 30.17 -10.63
N PRO A 175 1.82 31.13 -10.45
CA PRO A 175 0.53 30.85 -9.81
C PRO A 175 -0.32 29.96 -10.72
N ILE A 176 -0.90 28.91 -10.16
CA ILE A 176 -1.72 27.91 -10.89
C ILE A 176 -3.18 27.86 -10.42
N GLY A 177 -3.53 28.63 -9.39
CA GLY A 177 -4.89 28.73 -8.85
C GLY A 177 -4.87 29.29 -7.44
N TYR A 178 -5.99 29.16 -6.74
CA TYR A 178 -6.11 29.49 -5.32
C TYR A 178 -6.43 28.24 -4.50
N VAL A 179 -6.13 28.26 -3.21
CA VAL A 179 -6.46 27.19 -2.26
C VAL A 179 -7.90 26.69 -2.44
N ALA A 180 -8.87 27.60 -2.61
CA ALA A 180 -10.27 27.24 -2.82
C ALA A 180 -10.49 26.26 -3.99
N ASP A 181 -9.76 26.43 -5.10
CA ASP A 181 -9.89 25.59 -6.28
C ASP A 181 -9.40 24.16 -6.01
N PHE A 182 -8.32 24.03 -5.23
CA PHE A 182 -7.70 22.74 -4.89
C PHE A 182 -8.49 22.01 -3.81
N GLU A 183 -8.90 22.69 -2.73
CA GLU A 183 -9.75 22.10 -1.68
C GLU A 183 -11.05 21.54 -2.27
N GLN A 184 -11.64 22.25 -3.25
CA GLN A 184 -12.85 21.78 -3.93
C GLN A 184 -12.61 20.51 -4.74
N ARG A 185 -11.51 20.42 -5.50
CA ARG A 185 -11.19 19.24 -6.33
C ARG A 185 -10.86 18.02 -5.48
N LEU A 186 -10.17 18.23 -4.36
CA LEU A 186 -9.81 17.16 -3.43
C LEU A 186 -10.98 16.74 -2.51
N GLY A 187 -12.14 17.39 -2.62
CA GLY A 187 -13.31 17.07 -1.81
C GLY A 187 -13.13 17.39 -0.31
N HIS A 188 -12.14 18.22 0.05
CA HIS A 188 -11.93 18.63 1.43
C HIS A 188 -13.17 19.40 1.93
N SER A 189 -13.72 19.00 3.08
CA SER A 189 -14.76 19.78 3.75
C SER A 189 -14.15 21.14 4.13
N THR A 190 -14.59 22.20 3.46
CA THR A 190 -13.85 23.47 3.47
C THR A 190 -13.79 24.18 4.82
N LEU A 191 -14.53 23.76 5.86
CA LEU A 191 -14.61 24.51 7.13
C LEU A 191 -14.94 23.70 8.40
N SER A 192 -15.00 22.37 8.39
CA SER A 192 -15.24 21.60 9.63
C SER A 192 -14.24 20.47 9.83
N ALA A 193 -13.13 20.79 10.49
CA ALA A 193 -12.47 19.83 11.34
C ALA A 193 -12.65 20.34 12.78
N GLN A 194 -13.68 19.82 13.46
CA GLN A 194 -13.50 19.61 14.90
C GLN A 194 -12.32 18.66 15.04
N THR A 195 -11.51 18.87 16.08
CA THR A 195 -10.22 18.19 16.37
C THR A 195 -10.29 16.67 16.32
N ASP A 196 -11.48 16.09 16.40
CA ASP A 196 -11.68 14.66 16.55
C ASP A 196 -11.83 13.91 15.20
N ASP A 197 -11.91 14.61 14.06
CA ASP A 197 -12.22 13.99 12.75
C ASP A 197 -11.21 14.31 11.64
N VAL A 198 -9.98 14.66 12.01
CA VAL A 198 -8.89 14.91 11.04
C VAL A 198 -8.52 13.63 10.29
N ALA A 199 -8.64 12.46 10.94
CA ALA A 199 -8.40 11.17 10.32
C ALA A 199 -9.43 10.82 9.22
N ALA A 200 -10.73 11.10 9.43
CA ALA A 200 -11.75 10.79 8.43
C ALA A 200 -11.65 11.70 7.18
N ALA A 201 -11.15 12.93 7.33
CA ALA A 201 -10.90 13.84 6.23
C ALA A 201 -9.71 13.42 5.34
N TYR A 202 -8.70 12.75 5.92
CA TYR A 202 -7.53 12.25 5.17
C TYR A 202 -7.82 10.95 4.39
N PHE A 203 -8.79 10.15 4.83
CA PHE A 203 -9.09 8.84 4.25
C PHE A 203 -10.47 8.76 3.56
N SER A 204 -11.08 9.88 3.17
CA SER A 204 -12.33 9.82 2.42
C SER A 204 -12.10 9.20 1.04
N ASN A 205 -12.62 7.98 0.87
CA ASN A 205 -12.61 7.17 -0.35
C ASN A 205 -12.72 8.01 -1.63
N VAL A 206 -11.61 8.14 -2.36
CA VAL A 206 -11.62 8.70 -3.72
C VAL A 206 -12.25 7.65 -4.64
N PRO A 207 -13.26 8.01 -5.45
CA PRO A 207 -13.81 7.13 -6.47
C PRO A 207 -12.72 6.69 -7.47
N ALA A 208 -12.70 5.39 -7.79
CA ALA A 208 -11.71 4.74 -8.66
C ALA A 208 -11.65 5.28 -10.11
N ASP A 209 -12.54 6.21 -10.50
CA ASP A 209 -12.61 6.75 -11.85
C ASP A 209 -11.74 8.01 -12.08
N ASN A 210 -11.17 8.64 -11.04
CA ASN A 210 -10.35 9.87 -11.13
C ASN A 210 -9.13 9.93 -10.19
N GLU A 211 -8.55 8.78 -9.81
CA GLU A 211 -7.42 8.72 -8.87
C GLU A 211 -6.19 9.52 -9.34
N ASP A 212 -5.82 9.43 -10.63
CA ASP A 212 -4.65 10.14 -11.15
C ASP A 212 -4.83 11.67 -11.20
N GLU A 213 -6.03 12.19 -11.50
CA GLU A 213 -6.31 13.65 -11.48
C GLU A 213 -6.30 14.19 -10.05
N THR A 214 -6.83 13.41 -9.10
CA THR A 214 -6.83 13.76 -7.67
C THR A 214 -5.40 13.77 -7.13
N LEU A 215 -4.60 12.77 -7.50
CA LEU A 215 -3.20 12.68 -7.13
C LEU A 215 -2.36 13.80 -7.76
N GLU A 216 -2.56 14.11 -9.04
CA GLU A 216 -1.91 15.24 -9.70
C GLU A 216 -2.22 16.55 -8.97
N THR A 217 -3.50 16.79 -8.66
CA THR A 217 -3.97 17.97 -7.93
C THR A 217 -3.29 18.06 -6.56
N SER A 218 -3.21 16.95 -5.83
CA SER A 218 -2.54 16.87 -4.51
C SER A 218 -1.05 17.21 -4.61
N LEU A 219 -0.33 16.59 -5.54
CA LEU A 219 1.11 16.80 -5.70
C LEU A 219 1.44 18.25 -6.10
N LEU A 220 0.64 18.85 -7.00
CA LEU A 220 0.73 20.26 -7.37
C LEU A 220 0.50 21.17 -6.16
N TYR A 221 -0.49 20.85 -5.33
CA TYR A 221 -0.85 21.65 -4.17
C TYR A 221 0.20 21.59 -3.05
N TYR A 222 0.75 20.41 -2.79
CA TYR A 222 1.58 20.15 -1.61
C TYR A 222 3.06 20.44 -1.83
N TYR A 223 3.59 20.13 -3.00
CA TYR A 223 5.05 20.06 -3.20
C TYR A 223 5.58 20.99 -4.28
N MET A 224 4.72 21.47 -5.20
CA MET A 224 5.24 22.10 -6.40
C MET A 224 5.66 23.57 -6.23
N GLY A 225 5.30 24.21 -5.12
CA GLY A 225 5.71 25.58 -4.78
C GLY A 225 7.19 25.70 -4.42
N THR A 226 7.81 26.84 -4.71
CA THR A 226 9.21 27.11 -4.33
C THR A 226 9.30 27.56 -2.88
N VAL A 227 10.15 26.92 -2.08
CA VAL A 227 10.50 27.39 -0.73
C VAL A 227 11.45 28.59 -0.83
N GLY A 228 10.92 29.78 -0.58
CA GLY A 228 11.72 31.02 -0.58
C GLY A 228 12.63 31.15 0.64
N ALA A 229 13.74 31.90 0.51
CA ALA A 229 14.68 32.14 1.62
C ALA A 229 14.05 32.88 2.83
N THR A 230 12.96 33.61 2.60
CA THR A 230 12.20 34.33 3.63
C THR A 230 10.94 33.58 4.07
N HIS A 231 10.78 32.30 3.70
CA HIS A 231 9.62 31.51 4.09
C HIS A 231 9.55 31.39 5.62
N ARG A 232 8.37 31.61 6.21
CA ARG A 232 8.23 31.68 7.68
C ARG A 232 8.55 30.36 8.37
N GLN A 233 8.17 29.22 7.78
CA GLN A 233 8.51 27.90 8.31
C GLN A 233 10.04 27.70 8.37
N LEU A 234 10.76 28.09 7.31
CA LEU A 234 12.22 27.99 7.26
C LEU A 234 12.90 28.87 8.33
N GLN A 235 12.43 30.10 8.51
CA GLN A 235 12.90 30.99 9.57
C GLN A 235 12.63 30.42 10.97
N SER A 236 11.49 29.74 11.15
CA SER A 236 11.14 29.07 12.39
C SER A 236 12.06 27.90 12.69
N LEU A 237 12.40 27.05 11.71
CA LEU A 237 13.37 25.96 11.89
C LEU A 237 14.73 26.48 12.39
N GLN A 238 15.26 27.56 11.81
CA GLN A 238 16.50 28.20 12.27
C GLN A 238 16.38 28.70 13.72
N ALA A 239 15.27 29.36 14.04
CA ALA A 239 15.03 29.86 15.39
C ALA A 239 14.90 28.70 16.40
N THR A 240 14.28 27.58 16.02
CA THR A 240 14.18 26.35 16.81
C THR A 240 15.57 25.82 17.14
N ALA A 241 16.42 25.65 16.13
CA ALA A 241 17.79 25.17 16.33
C ALA A 241 18.60 26.05 17.29
N ARG A 242 18.56 27.37 17.10
CA ARG A 242 19.27 28.32 17.98
C ARG A 242 18.75 28.27 19.42
N ARG A 243 17.44 28.09 19.62
CA ARG A 243 16.82 27.99 20.95
C ARG A 243 17.22 26.71 21.68
N LEU A 244 17.20 25.57 20.99
CA LEU A 244 17.59 24.28 21.57
C LEU A 244 19.06 24.29 21.98
N LYS A 245 19.96 24.72 21.08
CA LYS A 245 21.40 24.84 21.37
C LYS A 245 21.67 25.79 22.53
N ALA A 246 20.96 26.91 22.62
CA ALA A 246 21.09 27.84 23.75
C ALA A 246 20.65 27.23 25.10
N GLY A 247 19.72 26.27 25.06
CA GLY A 247 19.30 25.48 26.22
C GLY A 247 20.17 24.27 26.54
N GLY A 248 21.27 24.04 25.79
CA GLY A 248 22.13 22.86 25.96
C GLY A 248 21.51 21.56 25.43
N ILE A 249 20.52 21.66 24.54
CA ILE A 249 19.81 20.54 23.92
C ILE A 249 20.32 20.36 22.49
N GLU A 250 20.70 19.13 22.11
CA GLU A 250 21.14 18.81 20.76
C GLU A 250 19.91 18.66 19.82
N PRO A 251 19.78 19.49 18.77
CA PRO A 251 18.72 19.33 17.80
C PRO A 251 19.12 18.32 16.71
N VAL A 252 18.26 17.31 16.47
CA VAL A 252 18.38 16.38 15.34
C VAL A 252 17.27 16.71 14.35
N PHE A 253 17.62 17.38 13.25
CA PHE A 253 16.68 17.64 12.16
C PHE A 253 16.81 16.57 11.10
N TYR A 254 15.67 16.13 10.57
CA TYR A 254 15.64 15.30 9.38
C TYR A 254 14.54 15.74 8.42
N ILE A 255 14.78 15.63 7.11
CA ILE A 255 13.75 15.85 6.09
C ILE A 255 13.04 14.51 5.89
N THR A 256 11.72 14.50 6.03
CA THR A 256 10.93 13.26 5.94
C THR A 256 10.99 12.69 4.52
N PRO A 257 10.96 11.36 4.36
CA PRO A 257 10.85 10.74 3.04
C PRO A 257 9.60 11.21 2.29
N VAL A 258 9.71 11.32 0.96
CA VAL A 258 8.58 11.59 0.06
C VAL A 258 8.55 10.53 -1.02
N ASN A 259 7.36 10.04 -1.37
CA ASN A 259 7.16 9.08 -2.44
C ASN A 259 7.41 9.72 -3.82
N TYR A 260 8.69 9.98 -4.12
CA TYR A 260 9.09 10.71 -5.31
C TYR A 260 8.80 9.92 -6.59
N GLN A 261 8.83 8.59 -6.54
CA GLN A 261 8.50 7.72 -7.68
C GLN A 261 7.02 7.87 -8.08
N LEU A 262 6.12 8.01 -7.11
CA LEU A 262 4.72 8.33 -7.38
C LEU A 262 4.59 9.72 -7.99
N GLY A 263 5.32 10.71 -7.46
CA GLY A 263 5.36 12.04 -8.03
C GLY A 263 5.91 12.09 -9.46
N GLU A 264 6.94 11.31 -9.78
CA GLU A 264 7.50 11.19 -11.13
C GLU A 264 6.54 10.50 -12.10
N ARG A 265 5.78 9.50 -11.64
CA ARG A 265 4.77 8.83 -12.46
C ARG A 265 3.74 9.83 -12.99
N VAL A 266 3.32 10.77 -12.14
CA VAL A 266 2.23 11.70 -12.43
C VAL A 266 2.72 13.00 -13.07
N LEU A 267 3.75 13.63 -12.50
CA LEU A 267 4.26 14.95 -12.90
C LEU A 267 5.60 14.92 -13.63
N GLY A 268 6.18 13.73 -13.83
CA GLY A 268 7.50 13.55 -14.43
C GLY A 268 8.64 14.09 -13.57
N GLN A 269 9.83 14.19 -14.16
CA GLN A 269 11.05 14.66 -13.47
C GLN A 269 10.96 16.10 -12.93
N ALA A 270 9.94 16.87 -13.33
CA ALA A 270 9.71 18.20 -12.77
C ALA A 270 9.45 18.14 -11.26
N PHE A 271 8.80 17.08 -10.78
CA PHE A 271 8.51 16.85 -9.36
C PHE A 271 9.81 16.68 -8.56
N THR A 272 10.63 15.69 -8.91
CA THR A 272 11.91 15.40 -8.24
C THR A 272 12.85 16.60 -8.26
N ARG A 273 12.92 17.34 -9.38
CA ARG A 273 13.71 18.58 -9.44
C ARG A 273 13.23 19.61 -8.44
N ARG A 274 11.91 19.81 -8.33
CA ARG A 274 11.32 20.77 -7.38
C ARG A 274 11.59 20.36 -5.93
N LEU A 275 11.43 19.08 -5.59
CA LEU A 275 11.79 18.57 -4.26
C LEU A 275 13.27 18.84 -3.95
N ALA A 276 14.17 18.48 -4.87
CA ALA A 276 15.61 18.69 -4.69
C ALA A 276 15.99 20.17 -4.51
N GLU A 277 15.36 21.08 -5.27
CA GLU A 277 15.57 22.53 -5.12
C GLU A 277 15.12 23.05 -3.76
N ASN A 278 13.95 22.61 -3.28
CA ASN A 278 13.41 22.99 -1.97
C ASN A 278 14.27 22.43 -0.82
N VAL A 279 14.71 21.17 -0.93
CA VAL A 279 15.59 20.49 0.03
C VAL A 279 16.95 21.18 0.12
N ALA A 280 17.59 21.46 -1.02
CA ALA A 280 18.86 22.16 -1.04
C ALA A 280 18.77 23.56 -0.39
N ARG A 281 17.63 24.25 -0.52
CA ARG A 281 17.38 25.52 0.15
C ARG A 281 17.30 25.37 1.67
N ILE A 282 16.59 24.37 2.14
CA ILE A 282 16.41 24.07 3.57
C ILE A 282 17.76 23.73 4.20
N GLU A 283 18.50 22.78 3.59
CA GLU A 283 19.83 22.37 4.03
C GLU A 283 20.80 23.55 4.04
N GLN A 284 20.86 24.35 2.97
CA GLN A 284 21.74 25.52 2.89
C GLN A 284 21.51 26.48 4.07
N GLN A 285 20.24 26.70 4.43
CA GLN A 285 19.87 27.66 5.46
C GLN A 285 20.13 27.12 6.88
N LEU A 286 19.87 25.84 7.15
CA LEU A 286 20.13 25.22 8.45
C LEU A 286 21.63 24.95 8.70
N ASN A 287 22.37 24.56 7.66
CA ASN A 287 23.83 24.40 7.73
C ASN A 287 24.54 25.71 8.08
N ALA A 288 24.00 26.87 7.67
CA ALA A 288 24.53 28.18 8.04
C ALA A 288 24.47 28.46 9.56
N ASP A 289 23.59 27.78 10.30
CA ASP A 289 23.49 27.81 11.77
C ASP A 289 24.23 26.63 12.45
N GLY A 290 25.09 25.92 11.69
CA GLY A 290 25.87 24.78 12.16
C GLY A 290 25.00 23.59 12.57
N VAL A 291 23.85 23.42 11.92
CA VAL A 291 22.92 22.30 12.15
C VAL A 291 23.02 21.40 10.94
N ASP A 292 23.51 20.17 11.15
CA ASP A 292 23.51 19.13 10.14
C ASP A 292 22.10 18.53 10.04
N VAL A 293 21.61 18.33 8.82
CA VAL A 293 20.24 17.85 8.54
C VAL A 293 20.34 16.46 7.92
N LEU A 294 19.68 15.48 8.53
CA LEU A 294 19.55 14.15 7.97
C LEU A 294 18.52 14.17 6.83
N ASN A 295 18.98 14.09 5.60
CA ASN A 295 18.11 14.18 4.43
C ASN A 295 17.66 12.78 3.99
N LEU A 296 16.38 12.44 4.19
CA LEU A 296 15.80 11.15 3.82
C LEU A 296 14.80 11.27 2.65
N VAL A 297 14.72 12.41 1.97
CA VAL A 297 13.64 12.73 1.02
C VAL A 297 13.54 11.72 -0.14
N PHE A 298 14.67 11.16 -0.58
CA PHE A 298 14.77 10.21 -1.70
C PHE A 298 15.29 8.82 -1.27
N ASP A 299 15.34 8.55 0.03
CA ASP A 299 16.00 7.34 0.57
C ASP A 299 15.17 6.07 0.40
N LEU A 300 13.85 6.22 0.22
CA LEU A 300 12.91 5.11 0.17
C LEU A 300 12.25 4.99 -1.20
N ASP A 301 12.14 3.76 -1.69
CA ASP A 301 11.33 3.40 -2.86
C ASP A 301 9.82 3.40 -2.53
N ALA A 302 8.98 3.44 -3.56
CA ALA A 302 7.53 3.62 -3.42
C ALA A 302 6.83 2.59 -2.53
N TYR A 303 7.32 1.34 -2.47
CA TYR A 303 6.69 0.29 -1.66
C TYR A 303 6.82 0.51 -0.15
N TYR A 304 7.72 1.40 0.30
CA TYR A 304 7.81 1.79 1.70
C TYR A 304 6.72 2.79 2.12
N PHE A 305 5.97 3.33 1.17
CA PHE A 305 4.94 4.33 1.40
C PHE A 305 3.52 3.76 1.28
N ILE A 306 2.63 4.34 2.06
CA ILE A 306 1.19 4.10 2.00
C ILE A 306 0.56 5.05 0.98
N ASP A 307 1.03 6.30 0.98
CA ASP A 307 0.61 7.36 0.05
C ASP A 307 1.82 8.21 -0.41
N THR A 308 1.68 9.54 -0.43
CA THR A 308 2.75 10.46 -0.84
C THR A 308 3.84 10.65 0.22
N GLU A 309 3.54 10.46 1.51
CA GLU A 309 4.47 10.80 2.61
C GLU A 309 4.38 9.86 3.83
N HIS A 310 3.29 9.09 3.99
CA HIS A 310 3.14 8.17 5.11
C HIS A 310 3.80 6.82 4.84
N LEU A 311 4.39 6.25 5.88
CA LEU A 311 5.27 5.09 5.78
C LEU A 311 4.61 3.81 6.29
N THR A 312 4.91 2.71 5.61
CA THR A 312 4.73 1.34 6.12
C THR A 312 5.61 1.12 7.37
N GLU A 313 5.36 0.04 8.12
CA GLU A 313 6.20 -0.34 9.27
C GLU A 313 7.69 -0.43 8.89
N ASN A 314 8.02 -1.02 7.74
CA ASN A 314 9.41 -1.12 7.26
C ASN A 314 10.00 0.26 6.90
N GLY A 315 9.18 1.18 6.38
CA GLY A 315 9.61 2.55 6.10
C GLY A 315 9.89 3.31 7.39
N LYS A 316 9.01 3.15 8.40
CA LYS A 316 9.22 3.71 9.75
C LYS A 316 10.49 3.13 10.40
N ALA A 317 10.74 1.82 10.25
CA ALA A 317 11.94 1.19 10.77
C ALA A 317 13.21 1.77 10.14
N HIS A 318 13.23 1.99 8.83
CA HIS A 318 14.36 2.64 8.16
C HIS A 318 14.63 4.05 8.71
N VAL A 319 13.58 4.87 8.88
CA VAL A 319 13.73 6.22 9.46
C VAL A 319 14.23 6.15 10.91
N ALA A 320 13.71 5.23 11.73
CA ALA A 320 14.14 5.04 13.10
C ALA A 320 15.62 4.62 13.19
N GLU A 321 16.08 3.69 12.34
CA GLU A 321 17.48 3.27 12.26
C GLU A 321 18.41 4.41 11.82
N ALA A 322 17.99 5.21 10.84
CA ALA A 322 18.76 6.38 10.38
C ALA A 322 18.89 7.45 11.49
N LEU A 323 17.81 7.70 12.23
CA LEU A 323 17.80 8.60 13.39
C LEU A 323 18.68 8.07 14.53
N ALA A 324 18.57 6.77 14.85
CA ALA A 324 19.39 6.12 15.87
C ALA A 324 20.88 6.23 15.54
N GLY A 325 21.26 5.91 14.29
CA GLY A 325 22.64 6.05 13.82
C GLY A 325 23.17 7.48 13.96
N ARG A 326 22.34 8.50 13.71
CA ARG A 326 22.69 9.92 13.90
C ARG A 326 22.83 10.31 15.38
N ILE A 327 22.05 9.70 16.27
CA ILE A 327 22.07 9.96 17.71
C ILE A 327 23.30 9.32 18.36
N GLU A 328 23.63 8.09 17.98
CA GLU A 328 24.76 7.34 18.53
C GLU A 328 26.13 7.78 17.98
N SER A 329 26.16 8.41 16.80
CA SER A 329 27.40 8.90 16.22
C SER A 329 27.93 10.16 16.94
N ASP A 330 29.07 10.05 17.62
CA ASP A 330 29.82 11.17 18.25
C ASP A 330 30.49 12.13 17.22
N GLN A 331 30.15 12.05 15.92
CA GLN A 331 30.69 12.89 14.85
C GLN A 331 29.60 13.46 13.92
N PRO A 332 29.74 14.70 13.41
CA PRO A 332 28.89 15.22 12.33
C PRO A 332 28.99 14.31 11.11
N ALA A 333 27.88 14.13 10.38
CA ALA A 333 27.72 13.05 9.42
C ALA A 333 28.87 12.98 8.41
N ARG A 334 29.59 11.87 8.44
CA ARG A 334 30.38 11.37 7.32
C ARG A 334 30.29 9.86 7.29
N LEU A 335 29.27 9.33 6.64
CA LEU A 335 29.39 8.05 5.97
C LEU A 335 28.68 8.09 4.61
N THR A 336 29.55 8.06 3.59
CA THR A 336 29.38 7.41 2.29
C THR A 336 28.10 7.71 1.51
N SER A 337 28.24 8.68 0.61
CA SER A 337 27.64 8.60 -0.72
C SER A 337 28.00 7.25 -1.36
N ALA A 338 27.21 6.20 -1.12
CA ALA A 338 26.96 5.25 -2.18
C ALA A 338 26.30 6.06 -3.29
N SER A 339 26.92 6.08 -4.46
CA SER A 339 26.54 6.94 -5.56
C SER A 339 25.17 6.57 -6.12
N ASN A 340 24.10 7.10 -5.53
CA ASN A 340 22.92 7.46 -6.31
C ASN A 340 23.19 8.87 -6.81
N SER A 341 23.91 8.94 -7.93
CA SER A 341 23.88 10.13 -8.76
C SER A 341 22.41 10.53 -8.95
N VAL A 342 22.08 11.79 -8.70
CA VAL A 342 20.95 12.46 -9.36
C VAL A 342 20.87 11.88 -10.78
N PRO A 343 19.75 11.27 -11.22
CA PRO A 343 19.69 10.64 -12.53
C PRO A 343 20.10 11.67 -13.59
N GLN A 344 21.31 11.52 -14.13
CA GLN A 344 21.71 12.30 -15.28
C GLN A 344 20.95 11.75 -16.48
N PRO A 345 20.34 12.60 -17.31
CA PRO A 345 19.56 12.15 -18.44
C PRO A 345 20.44 11.33 -19.39
N ALA A 346 19.96 10.15 -19.77
CA ALA A 346 20.50 9.41 -20.90
C ALA A 346 20.47 10.34 -22.12
N ALA A 347 21.63 10.54 -22.74
CA ALA A 347 21.77 11.39 -23.92
C ALA A 347 20.97 10.76 -25.07
N VAL A 348 19.82 11.36 -25.40
CA VAL A 348 19.14 11.12 -26.67
C VAL A 348 19.83 12.02 -27.70
N SER A 349 20.50 11.38 -28.66
CA SER A 349 21.02 12.00 -29.87
C SER A 349 19.90 12.72 -30.63
N GLY A 350 20.19 13.94 -31.05
CA GLY A 350 19.20 14.96 -31.42
C GLY A 350 18.40 14.72 -32.70
N ASP A 351 17.37 15.55 -32.84
CA ASP A 351 17.34 16.52 -33.93
C ASP A 351 16.56 17.77 -33.49
N SER A 352 17.06 18.92 -33.91
CA SER A 352 16.60 20.25 -33.53
C SER A 352 15.61 20.78 -34.56
N SER A 353 14.41 21.16 -34.12
CA SER A 353 13.65 22.23 -34.79
C SER A 353 12.77 22.98 -33.79
N GLU A 354 13.15 24.23 -33.54
CA GLU A 354 12.32 25.27 -32.95
C GLU A 354 11.03 25.46 -33.76
N ALA A 355 9.88 25.53 -33.11
CA ALA A 355 8.68 26.18 -33.66
C ALA A 355 7.79 26.73 -32.54
N ASP A 356 7.84 28.06 -32.43
CA ASP A 356 6.85 29.04 -31.98
C ASP A 356 5.87 28.76 -30.83
N ALA A 357 5.97 29.66 -29.85
CA ALA A 357 4.99 29.95 -28.84
C ALA A 357 3.65 30.44 -29.47
N ALA A 358 2.54 29.84 -29.04
CA ALA A 358 1.20 30.38 -29.25
C ALA A 358 0.47 30.58 -27.90
N GLN A 359 -0.03 31.80 -27.72
CA GLN A 359 -0.82 32.29 -26.59
C GLN A 359 -2.17 31.57 -26.41
N PRO A 360 -2.77 31.64 -25.20
CA PRO A 360 -3.97 30.90 -24.84
C PRO A 360 -5.23 31.48 -25.50
N ALA A 361 -6.04 30.62 -26.12
CA ALA A 361 -7.36 30.98 -26.60
C ALA A 361 -8.41 30.83 -25.48
N ALA A 362 -9.29 31.83 -25.39
CA ALA A 362 -10.32 31.98 -24.39
C ALA A 362 -11.32 30.81 -24.32
N ILE A 363 -11.64 30.38 -23.09
CA ILE A 363 -12.64 29.38 -22.78
C ILE A 363 -14.03 29.99 -22.97
N ALA A 364 -14.81 29.44 -23.90
CA ALA A 364 -16.22 29.76 -24.06
C ALA A 364 -17.03 29.07 -22.93
N GLN A 365 -17.87 29.85 -22.25
CA GLN A 365 -18.84 29.36 -21.28
C GLN A 365 -19.84 28.41 -21.96
N ILE A 366 -19.88 27.14 -21.56
CA ILE A 366 -20.94 26.21 -21.94
C ILE A 366 -21.93 26.10 -20.78
N SER A 367 -23.16 26.49 -21.07
CA SER A 367 -24.34 26.44 -20.20
C SER A 367 -24.64 24.99 -19.77
N THR A 368 -24.66 24.75 -18.46
CA THR A 368 -25.05 23.47 -17.85
C THR A 368 -26.54 23.23 -18.01
N SER A 369 -26.92 22.17 -18.74
CA SER A 369 -28.21 21.49 -18.58
C SER A 369 -27.94 20.14 -17.92
N PRO A 370 -28.83 19.66 -17.03
CA PRO A 370 -28.63 18.38 -16.36
C PRO A 370 -28.80 17.24 -17.38
N THR A 371 -27.69 16.69 -17.85
CA THR A 371 -27.71 15.44 -18.62
C THR A 371 -27.79 14.30 -17.63
N ALA A 372 -28.90 13.55 -17.67
CA ALA A 372 -29.05 12.32 -16.91
C ALA A 372 -27.87 11.38 -17.21
N THR A 373 -27.25 10.87 -16.14
CA THR A 373 -26.26 9.80 -16.16
C THR A 373 -26.76 8.68 -17.08
N PRO A 374 -26.03 8.28 -18.13
CA PRO A 374 -26.36 7.04 -18.82
C PRO A 374 -26.07 5.91 -17.85
N ALA A 375 -27.12 5.20 -17.43
CA ALA A 375 -26.96 3.92 -16.77
C ALA A 375 -26.11 3.03 -17.67
N VAL A 376 -25.06 2.43 -17.11
CA VAL A 376 -24.33 1.33 -17.76
C VAL A 376 -25.38 0.27 -18.09
N PRO A 377 -25.60 -0.07 -19.38
CA PRO A 377 -26.58 -1.09 -19.72
C PRO A 377 -26.02 -2.43 -19.24
N THR A 378 -26.63 -3.00 -18.21
CA THR A 378 -26.48 -4.43 -17.91
C THR A 378 -27.01 -5.19 -19.13
N PRO A 379 -26.19 -5.96 -19.88
CA PRO A 379 -26.75 -6.89 -20.84
C PRO A 379 -27.49 -7.95 -20.03
N ALA A 380 -28.82 -7.96 -20.12
CA ALA A 380 -29.59 -9.07 -19.60
C ALA A 380 -29.17 -10.34 -20.38
N PRO A 381 -28.90 -11.48 -19.70
CA PRO A 381 -28.59 -12.72 -20.39
C PRO A 381 -29.76 -13.08 -21.31
N THR A 382 -29.48 -13.25 -22.60
CA THR A 382 -30.49 -13.68 -23.55
C THR A 382 -30.49 -15.22 -23.57
N ASN A 383 -31.58 -15.81 -23.09
CA ASN A 383 -31.92 -17.25 -23.09
C ASN A 383 -31.04 -18.19 -22.25
N THR A 384 -31.62 -18.70 -21.16
CA THR A 384 -31.16 -19.92 -20.47
C THR A 384 -31.39 -21.14 -21.36
N ARG A 385 -30.33 -21.70 -21.93
CA ARG A 385 -30.37 -22.96 -22.67
C ARG A 385 -29.71 -24.05 -21.83
N VAL A 386 -30.51 -24.96 -21.28
CA VAL A 386 -30.01 -26.14 -20.57
C VAL A 386 -29.48 -27.12 -21.62
N VAL A 387 -28.15 -27.29 -21.69
CA VAL A 387 -27.52 -28.34 -22.48
C VAL A 387 -27.77 -29.68 -21.76
N PRO A 388 -28.27 -30.72 -22.44
CA PRO A 388 -28.60 -31.98 -21.79
C PRO A 388 -27.34 -32.67 -21.22
N LEU A 389 -27.46 -33.15 -19.98
CA LEU A 389 -26.48 -33.99 -19.29
C LEU A 389 -26.17 -35.24 -20.12
N ALA A 390 -24.93 -35.38 -20.60
CA ALA A 390 -24.45 -36.60 -21.23
C ALA A 390 -23.52 -37.38 -20.29
N SER A 391 -24.05 -38.52 -19.85
CA SER A 391 -23.46 -39.73 -19.26
C SER A 391 -22.11 -39.67 -18.52
N ASP A 392 -22.16 -40.11 -17.26
CA ASP A 392 -21.08 -40.79 -16.52
C ASP A 392 -20.32 -41.76 -17.43
N ARG A 393 -19.11 -41.40 -17.85
CA ARG A 393 -18.05 -42.36 -18.19
C ARG A 393 -16.67 -41.72 -18.14
N SER A 394 -15.93 -42.10 -17.09
CA SER A 394 -14.48 -42.34 -16.99
C SER A 394 -14.03 -42.01 -15.54
N ASP A 395 -13.05 -42.75 -15.03
CA ASP A 395 -12.49 -42.59 -13.67
C ASP A 395 -11.22 -41.71 -13.68
N GLY A 396 -11.05 -40.88 -14.71
CA GLY A 396 -9.85 -40.09 -15.02
C GLY A 396 -9.80 -38.73 -14.32
N GLN A 397 -8.60 -38.14 -14.28
CA GLN A 397 -8.34 -36.78 -13.80
C GLN A 397 -8.63 -35.78 -14.91
N GLY A 398 -9.26 -34.65 -14.59
CA GLY A 398 -9.75 -33.68 -15.59
C GLY A 398 -11.12 -34.03 -16.18
N ASP A 399 -11.67 -35.22 -15.86
CA ASP A 399 -12.96 -35.66 -16.38
C ASP A 399 -14.09 -34.71 -15.95
N ILE A 400 -14.88 -34.28 -16.93
CA ILE A 400 -16.01 -33.39 -16.71
C ILE A 400 -17.18 -34.14 -16.09
N THR A 401 -17.62 -33.71 -14.91
CA THR A 401 -18.77 -34.27 -14.16
C THR A 401 -20.03 -33.42 -14.30
N GLY A 402 -19.93 -32.22 -14.86
CA GLY A 402 -21.09 -31.38 -15.14
C GLY A 402 -20.76 -30.11 -15.90
N THR A 403 -21.73 -29.61 -16.66
CA THR A 403 -21.58 -28.43 -17.51
C THR A 403 -22.86 -27.61 -17.52
N GLU A 404 -22.72 -26.30 -17.57
CA GLU A 404 -23.82 -25.35 -17.68
C GLU A 404 -23.41 -24.16 -18.54
N PHE A 405 -24.22 -23.83 -19.54
CA PHE A 405 -24.03 -22.61 -20.31
C PHE A 405 -24.55 -21.40 -19.52
N VAL A 406 -23.71 -20.39 -19.37
CA VAL A 406 -24.03 -19.18 -18.61
C VAL A 406 -24.58 -18.10 -19.54
N GLY A 407 -23.90 -17.85 -20.66
CA GLY A 407 -24.29 -16.85 -21.63
C GLY A 407 -23.19 -16.51 -22.63
N THR A 408 -23.55 -15.72 -23.63
CA THR A 408 -22.61 -15.12 -24.59
C THR A 408 -22.43 -13.63 -24.23
N PHE A 409 -21.19 -13.17 -24.26
CA PHE A 409 -20.78 -11.82 -23.91
C PHE A 409 -20.14 -11.13 -25.12
N GLU A 410 -20.36 -9.83 -25.24
CA GLU A 410 -19.84 -8.98 -26.32
C GLU A 410 -18.86 -7.92 -25.76
N PRO A 411 -17.71 -8.32 -25.20
CA PRO A 411 -16.68 -7.39 -24.73
C PRO A 411 -15.99 -6.67 -25.91
N VAL A 412 -15.16 -5.67 -25.59
CA VAL A 412 -14.32 -5.01 -26.59
C VAL A 412 -13.19 -5.98 -26.97
N GLY A 413 -13.20 -6.50 -28.19
CA GLY A 413 -12.17 -7.43 -28.65
C GLY A 413 -12.46 -7.98 -30.04
N ASN A 414 -11.68 -8.98 -30.44
CA ASN A 414 -11.81 -9.62 -31.75
C ASN A 414 -12.96 -10.64 -31.79
N TYR A 415 -13.35 -11.19 -30.64
CA TYR A 415 -14.36 -12.24 -30.53
C TYR A 415 -15.41 -11.93 -29.47
N PHE A 416 -16.65 -12.32 -29.74
CA PHE A 416 -17.63 -12.57 -28.67
C PHE A 416 -17.20 -13.82 -27.90
N VAL A 417 -17.70 -13.97 -26.68
CA VAL A 417 -17.23 -15.03 -25.78
C VAL A 417 -18.41 -15.80 -25.20
N ASP A 418 -18.42 -17.11 -25.40
CA ASP A 418 -19.32 -18.01 -24.69
C ASP A 418 -18.71 -18.38 -23.32
N LEU A 419 -19.53 -18.30 -22.29
CA LEU A 419 -19.17 -18.66 -20.92
C LEU A 419 -19.89 -19.93 -20.48
N TYR A 420 -19.11 -20.90 -20.00
CA TYR A 420 -19.62 -22.13 -19.41
C TYR A 420 -19.12 -22.28 -17.98
N ARG A 421 -19.98 -22.80 -17.10
CA ARG A 421 -19.58 -23.34 -15.80
C ARG A 421 -19.34 -24.83 -15.96
N ILE A 422 -18.15 -25.29 -15.60
CA ILE A 422 -17.78 -26.71 -15.63
C ILE A 422 -17.48 -27.23 -14.23
N ARG A 423 -17.79 -28.51 -14.02
CA ARG A 423 -17.36 -29.31 -12.87
C ARG A 423 -16.47 -30.42 -13.38
N TYR A 424 -15.34 -30.62 -12.74
CA TYR A 424 -14.34 -31.58 -13.16
C TYR A 424 -13.70 -32.28 -11.96
N ARG A 425 -13.17 -33.47 -12.19
CA ARG A 425 -12.49 -34.26 -11.17
C ARG A 425 -11.01 -33.87 -11.08
N THR A 426 -10.54 -33.65 -9.87
CA THR A 426 -9.12 -33.46 -9.50
C THR A 426 -8.77 -34.43 -8.36
N LEU A 427 -7.52 -34.43 -7.90
CA LEU A 427 -7.08 -35.19 -6.75
C LEU A 427 -6.77 -34.31 -5.52
N THR A 428 -7.07 -34.83 -4.33
CA THR A 428 -6.44 -34.36 -3.09
C THR A 428 -4.96 -34.79 -3.07
N ASN A 429 -4.21 -34.29 -2.08
CA ASN A 429 -2.80 -34.65 -1.91
C ASN A 429 -2.58 -36.11 -1.46
N GLU A 430 -3.61 -36.79 -0.95
CA GLU A 430 -3.61 -38.23 -0.69
C GLU A 430 -4.10 -39.07 -1.88
N ASP A 431 -4.10 -38.48 -3.08
CA ASP A 431 -4.53 -39.10 -4.34
C ASP A 431 -5.99 -39.57 -4.33
N LYS A 432 -6.85 -38.89 -3.57
CA LYS A 432 -8.30 -39.17 -3.55
C LYS A 432 -9.03 -38.27 -4.55
N PRO A 433 -9.97 -38.81 -5.35
CA PRO A 433 -10.83 -38.00 -6.21
C PRO A 433 -11.63 -36.97 -5.42
N VAL A 434 -11.66 -35.73 -5.92
CA VAL A 434 -12.51 -34.63 -5.44
C VAL A 434 -13.03 -33.84 -6.65
N GLU A 435 -14.22 -33.27 -6.54
CA GLU A 435 -14.78 -32.41 -7.58
C GLU A 435 -14.36 -30.96 -7.35
N ALA A 436 -14.02 -30.25 -8.43
CA ALA A 436 -13.76 -28.82 -8.43
C ALA A 436 -14.57 -28.14 -9.54
N ARG A 437 -14.74 -26.83 -9.42
CA ARG A 437 -15.46 -26.01 -10.42
C ARG A 437 -14.55 -25.03 -11.13
N ALA A 438 -14.92 -24.67 -12.36
CA ALA A 438 -14.28 -23.60 -13.11
C ALA A 438 -15.29 -22.87 -14.00
N TYR A 439 -14.95 -21.63 -14.37
CA TYR A 439 -15.54 -20.97 -15.54
C TYR A 439 -14.62 -21.17 -16.75
N LEU A 440 -15.23 -21.47 -17.90
CA LEU A 440 -14.56 -21.67 -19.19
C LEU A 440 -15.10 -20.65 -20.18
N TYR A 441 -14.19 -19.83 -20.71
CA TYR A 441 -14.44 -18.74 -21.65
C TYR A 441 -13.92 -19.16 -23.01
N ILE A 442 -14.81 -19.17 -24.00
CA ILE A 442 -14.50 -19.70 -25.33
C ILE A 442 -14.80 -18.63 -26.38
N PRO A 443 -13.83 -18.25 -27.22
CA PRO A 443 -14.07 -17.35 -28.35
C PRO A 443 -15.15 -17.93 -29.27
N LEU A 444 -16.11 -17.10 -29.65
CA LEU A 444 -17.17 -17.45 -30.59
C LEU A 444 -16.66 -17.22 -32.01
N THR A 445 -16.49 -18.31 -32.76
CA THR A 445 -16.09 -18.27 -34.17
C THR A 445 -16.96 -19.19 -35.02
N SER A 446 -17.31 -18.72 -36.22
CA SER A 446 -18.09 -19.49 -37.19
C SER A 446 -17.23 -20.45 -37.99
N GLU A 447 -15.90 -20.28 -37.99
CA GLU A 447 -14.94 -21.10 -38.74
C GLU A 447 -14.00 -21.83 -37.77
N ALA A 448 -13.43 -22.95 -38.21
CA ALA A 448 -12.50 -23.70 -37.39
C ALA A 448 -11.20 -22.91 -37.18
N GLU A 449 -11.00 -22.40 -35.96
CA GLU A 449 -9.83 -21.63 -35.55
C GLU A 449 -9.25 -22.22 -34.26
N SER A 450 -7.91 -22.21 -34.15
CA SER A 450 -7.22 -22.79 -32.99
C SER A 450 -6.71 -21.69 -32.08
N PHE A 451 -7.04 -21.78 -30.79
CA PHE A 451 -6.71 -20.77 -29.79
C PHE A 451 -5.81 -21.35 -28.69
N PRO A 452 -4.79 -20.62 -28.22
CA PRO A 452 -4.05 -20.99 -27.01
C PRO A 452 -4.98 -21.05 -25.79
N VAL A 453 -4.62 -21.88 -24.81
CA VAL A 453 -5.37 -22.06 -23.56
C VAL A 453 -4.67 -21.35 -22.41
N LEU A 454 -5.36 -20.48 -21.69
CA LEU A 454 -4.90 -19.81 -20.48
C LEU A 454 -5.64 -20.36 -19.26
N ALA A 455 -4.94 -21.00 -18.33
CA ALA A 455 -5.47 -21.27 -17.00
C ALA A 455 -5.03 -20.17 -16.04
N TYR A 456 -5.97 -19.57 -15.30
CA TYR A 456 -5.67 -18.40 -14.47
C TYR A 456 -6.10 -18.58 -13.01
N GLY A 457 -5.15 -18.48 -12.09
CA GLY A 457 -5.39 -18.51 -10.65
C GLY A 457 -5.73 -17.13 -10.09
N SER A 458 -6.82 -17.03 -9.34
CA SER A 458 -7.13 -15.81 -8.57
C SER A 458 -6.14 -15.58 -7.44
N GLY A 459 -5.96 -14.31 -7.08
CA GLY A 459 -5.35 -13.93 -5.80
C GLY A 459 -6.25 -14.28 -4.63
N THR A 460 -5.80 -13.92 -3.43
CA THR A 460 -6.48 -14.29 -2.19
C THR A 460 -7.84 -13.63 -2.10
N THR A 461 -8.89 -14.45 -2.01
CA THR A 461 -10.27 -14.00 -1.76
C THR A 461 -10.71 -14.35 -0.34
N GLY A 462 -10.12 -15.39 0.25
CA GLY A 462 -10.41 -15.97 1.56
C GLY A 462 -10.15 -17.48 1.49
N ILE A 463 -10.51 -18.24 2.52
CA ILE A 463 -10.36 -19.71 2.49
C ILE A 463 -11.66 -20.49 2.75
N GLY A 464 -12.73 -19.78 3.10
CA GLY A 464 -14.06 -20.35 3.27
C GLY A 464 -14.91 -20.25 2.01
N PRO A 465 -16.00 -21.04 1.93
CA PRO A 465 -16.86 -21.11 0.73
C PRO A 465 -17.56 -19.78 0.41
N GLY A 466 -17.84 -18.94 1.41
CA GLY A 466 -18.38 -17.59 1.20
C GLY A 466 -17.42 -16.68 0.43
N CYS A 467 -16.12 -16.97 0.50
CA CYS A 467 -15.06 -16.20 -0.13
C CYS A 467 -14.57 -16.85 -1.44
N ALA A 468 -15.32 -17.77 -2.03
CA ALA A 468 -14.89 -18.45 -3.26
C ALA A 468 -14.65 -17.46 -4.41
N PRO A 469 -13.56 -17.59 -5.19
CA PRO A 469 -13.30 -16.70 -6.32
C PRO A 469 -14.46 -16.60 -7.30
N LEU A 470 -15.12 -17.73 -7.62
CA LEU A 470 -16.24 -17.74 -8.57
C LEU A 470 -17.52 -17.06 -8.04
N ASN A 471 -17.56 -16.62 -6.77
CA ASN A 471 -18.66 -15.82 -6.24
C ASN A 471 -18.75 -14.43 -6.88
N GLU A 472 -17.73 -13.96 -7.61
CA GLU A 472 -17.86 -12.74 -8.42
C GLU A 472 -19.02 -12.83 -9.43
N ILE A 473 -19.22 -14.01 -10.02
CA ILE A 473 -20.33 -14.25 -10.96
C ILE A 473 -21.56 -14.78 -10.21
N GLN A 474 -21.37 -15.69 -9.26
CA GLN A 474 -22.50 -16.40 -8.63
C GLN A 474 -23.28 -15.54 -7.63
N GLN A 475 -22.59 -14.60 -6.96
CA GLN A 475 -23.14 -13.79 -5.87
C GLN A 475 -22.98 -12.28 -6.12
N GLY A 476 -22.26 -11.88 -7.18
CA GLY A 476 -22.04 -10.47 -7.52
C GLY A 476 -20.98 -9.79 -6.65
N GLU A 477 -20.10 -10.59 -6.03
CA GLU A 477 -18.97 -10.10 -5.24
C GLU A 477 -17.93 -9.42 -6.14
N ASN A 478 -17.05 -8.61 -5.56
CA ASN A 478 -15.95 -7.99 -6.29
C ASN A 478 -14.61 -8.30 -5.61
N TRP A 479 -14.02 -9.44 -5.94
CA TRP A 479 -12.74 -9.85 -5.36
C TRP A 479 -11.53 -9.26 -6.08
N GLY A 480 -11.69 -8.90 -7.34
CA GLY A 480 -10.64 -8.33 -8.16
C GLY A 480 -10.99 -8.25 -9.64
N ALA A 481 -12.28 -8.23 -10.01
CA ALA A 481 -12.74 -8.22 -11.39
C ALA A 481 -12.13 -9.33 -12.27
N TYR A 482 -11.92 -10.53 -11.72
CA TYR A 482 -11.36 -11.67 -12.45
C TYR A 482 -12.26 -12.07 -13.62
N HIS A 483 -13.58 -12.03 -13.43
CA HIS A 483 -14.50 -12.34 -14.53
C HIS A 483 -14.22 -11.49 -15.79
N TYR A 484 -14.08 -10.18 -15.61
CA TYR A 484 -13.80 -9.24 -16.71
C TYR A 484 -12.40 -9.43 -17.29
N GLN A 485 -11.39 -9.71 -16.44
CA GLN A 485 -10.04 -9.99 -16.89
C GLN A 485 -9.99 -11.22 -17.82
N LEU A 486 -10.64 -12.33 -17.43
CA LEU A 486 -10.65 -13.55 -18.23
C LEU A 486 -11.53 -13.43 -19.47
N LEU A 487 -12.62 -12.68 -19.36
CA LEU A 487 -13.46 -12.33 -20.51
C LEU A 487 -12.64 -11.57 -21.56
N GLU A 488 -11.84 -10.60 -21.13
CA GLU A 488 -10.99 -9.80 -22.02
C GLU A 488 -9.89 -10.65 -22.67
N TYR A 489 -9.17 -11.50 -21.91
CA TYR A 489 -8.22 -12.43 -22.51
C TYR A 489 -8.87 -13.33 -23.56
N SER A 490 -10.10 -13.79 -23.32
CA SER A 490 -10.82 -14.61 -24.29
C SER A 490 -11.26 -13.83 -25.52
N ALA A 491 -11.71 -12.59 -25.35
CA ALA A 491 -12.04 -11.68 -26.44
C ALA A 491 -10.86 -11.37 -27.37
N GLN A 492 -9.63 -11.48 -26.86
CA GLN A 492 -8.39 -11.32 -27.63
C GLN A 492 -7.89 -12.64 -28.28
N GLY A 493 -8.65 -13.73 -28.20
CA GLY A 493 -8.32 -14.99 -28.89
C GLY A 493 -7.62 -16.02 -28.00
N PHE A 494 -8.00 -16.11 -26.72
CA PHE A 494 -7.59 -17.21 -25.85
C PHE A 494 -8.82 -18.03 -25.41
N ILE A 495 -8.66 -19.33 -25.23
CA ILE A 495 -9.58 -20.11 -24.41
C ILE A 495 -9.12 -19.94 -22.98
N ALA A 496 -9.92 -19.30 -22.14
CA ALA A 496 -9.55 -19.07 -20.74
C ALA A 496 -10.31 -20.01 -19.79
N VAL A 497 -9.61 -20.61 -18.83
CA VAL A 497 -10.21 -21.42 -17.76
C VAL A 497 -9.83 -20.85 -16.40
N TRP A 498 -10.85 -20.57 -15.60
CA TRP A 498 -10.73 -19.98 -14.27
C TRP A 498 -11.18 -20.99 -13.20
N PRO A 499 -10.26 -21.77 -12.62
CA PRO A 499 -10.58 -22.71 -11.54
C PRO A 499 -10.93 -21.99 -10.24
N ASN A 500 -11.93 -22.50 -9.52
CA ASN A 500 -12.33 -22.00 -8.20
C ASN A 500 -11.25 -22.29 -7.13
N GLY A 501 -10.53 -23.40 -7.28
CA GLY A 501 -9.67 -23.97 -6.23
C GLY A 501 -10.42 -25.05 -5.42
N GLN A 502 -9.67 -26.00 -4.86
CA GLN A 502 -10.25 -27.02 -3.96
C GLN A 502 -10.76 -26.38 -2.67
N GLY A 503 -11.79 -26.97 -2.06
CA GLY A 503 -12.30 -26.58 -0.74
C GLY A 503 -13.22 -25.36 -0.69
N PHE A 504 -13.40 -24.64 -1.81
CA PHE A 504 -14.35 -23.53 -1.91
C PHE A 504 -15.79 -23.97 -2.22
N ASP A 505 -15.95 -25.10 -2.90
CA ASP A 505 -17.27 -25.60 -3.33
C ASP A 505 -18.04 -26.37 -2.24
N ASP A 506 -17.35 -26.73 -1.15
CA ASP A 506 -17.86 -27.49 -0.01
C ASP A 506 -17.62 -26.74 1.31
N THR A 507 -18.28 -27.17 2.39
CA THR A 507 -18.09 -26.55 3.72
C THR A 507 -16.87 -27.09 4.46
N GLN A 508 -16.40 -28.31 4.15
CA GLN A 508 -15.14 -28.89 4.64
C GLN A 508 -14.60 -29.97 3.68
N PRO A 509 -13.26 -30.09 3.53
CA PRO A 509 -12.22 -29.23 4.11
C PRO A 509 -12.21 -27.83 3.49
N SER A 510 -11.62 -26.86 4.18
CA SER A 510 -11.43 -25.50 3.66
C SER A 510 -10.50 -25.49 2.44
N HIS A 511 -10.39 -24.35 1.77
CA HIS A 511 -9.39 -24.16 0.73
C HIS A 511 -7.96 -24.42 1.28
N PRO A 512 -7.16 -25.32 0.67
CA PRO A 512 -5.79 -25.61 1.09
C PRO A 512 -4.83 -24.52 0.61
N TYR A 513 -4.99 -23.32 1.16
CA TYR A 513 -4.26 -22.11 0.81
C TYR A 513 -2.73 -22.29 0.92
N PHE A 514 -2.01 -22.02 -0.17
CA PHE A 514 -0.56 -22.23 -0.31
C PHE A 514 -0.11 -23.67 -0.04
N ILE A 515 -0.89 -24.63 -0.52
CA ILE A 515 -0.48 -26.03 -0.61
C ILE A 515 -0.19 -26.36 -2.09
N ALA A 516 1.09 -26.29 -2.46
CA ALA A 516 1.55 -26.25 -3.86
C ALA A 516 1.06 -27.44 -4.69
N GLU A 517 1.14 -28.65 -4.15
CA GLU A 517 0.68 -29.87 -4.85
C GLU A 517 -0.83 -29.82 -5.13
N SER A 518 -1.65 -29.33 -4.18
CA SER A 518 -3.11 -29.28 -4.35
C SER A 518 -3.51 -28.25 -5.40
N GLU A 519 -2.96 -27.04 -5.28
CA GLU A 519 -3.23 -25.92 -6.18
C GLU A 519 -2.76 -26.22 -7.61
N GLY A 520 -1.55 -26.79 -7.76
CA GLY A 520 -0.99 -27.17 -9.05
C GLY A 520 -1.82 -28.23 -9.77
N ARG A 521 -2.26 -29.27 -9.06
CA ARG A 521 -3.11 -30.35 -9.63
C ARG A 521 -4.43 -29.80 -10.14
N THR A 522 -5.08 -28.96 -9.33
CA THR A 522 -6.37 -28.35 -9.68
C THR A 522 -6.29 -27.47 -10.92
N MET A 523 -5.24 -26.68 -11.06
CA MET A 523 -5.05 -25.87 -12.27
C MET A 523 -4.81 -26.73 -13.51
N LEU A 524 -3.96 -27.76 -13.43
CA LEU A 524 -3.67 -28.64 -14.57
C LEU A 524 -4.90 -29.48 -14.98
N ASP A 525 -5.67 -29.97 -14.01
CA ASP A 525 -6.90 -30.71 -14.30
C ASP A 525 -8.01 -29.81 -14.86
N ALA A 526 -8.03 -28.51 -14.50
CA ALA A 526 -8.90 -27.54 -15.17
C ALA A 526 -8.54 -27.34 -16.65
N VAL A 527 -7.24 -27.37 -16.98
CA VAL A 527 -6.78 -27.34 -18.39
C VAL A 527 -7.25 -28.60 -19.11
N ARG A 528 -7.05 -29.80 -18.54
CA ARG A 528 -7.55 -31.06 -19.13
C ARG A 528 -9.05 -30.99 -19.41
N ALA A 529 -9.83 -30.55 -18.42
CA ALA A 529 -11.27 -30.39 -18.55
C ALA A 529 -11.64 -29.40 -19.69
N ALA A 530 -10.88 -28.32 -19.88
CA ALA A 530 -11.10 -27.39 -20.98
C ALA A 530 -10.85 -28.04 -22.36
N TYR A 531 -9.76 -28.80 -22.51
CA TYR A 531 -9.46 -29.53 -23.75
C TYR A 531 -10.54 -30.57 -24.06
N ASP A 532 -10.95 -31.35 -23.06
CA ASP A 532 -11.97 -32.39 -23.19
C ASP A 532 -13.34 -31.79 -23.53
N PHE A 533 -13.71 -30.67 -22.90
CA PHE A 533 -14.98 -29.98 -23.17
C PHE A 533 -15.12 -29.62 -24.66
N ILE A 534 -14.07 -29.03 -25.22
CA ILE A 534 -14.09 -28.49 -26.58
C ILE A 534 -13.87 -29.61 -27.62
N SER A 535 -12.98 -30.55 -27.33
CA SER A 535 -12.68 -31.66 -28.25
C SER A 535 -13.84 -32.64 -28.42
N ASP A 536 -14.63 -32.86 -27.35
CA ASP A 536 -15.86 -33.67 -27.39
C ASP A 536 -17.04 -32.95 -28.09
N GLY A 537 -16.86 -31.70 -28.52
CA GLY A 537 -17.90 -30.93 -29.21
C GLY A 537 -19.04 -30.46 -28.30
N ARG A 538 -18.80 -30.34 -26.98
CA ARG A 538 -19.81 -29.82 -26.03
C ARG A 538 -20.06 -28.31 -26.23
N ALA A 539 -19.09 -27.58 -26.78
CA ALA A 539 -19.25 -26.21 -27.25
C ALA A 539 -19.89 -26.22 -28.65
N THR A 540 -21.22 -26.20 -28.74
CA THR A 540 -21.92 -26.49 -30.01
C THR A 540 -22.02 -25.30 -30.97
N ASP A 541 -21.97 -24.08 -30.45
CA ASP A 541 -22.27 -22.86 -31.23
C ASP A 541 -20.99 -22.12 -31.71
N THR A 542 -19.82 -22.64 -31.34
CA THR A 542 -18.50 -22.15 -31.78
C THR A 542 -17.69 -23.27 -32.42
N GLN A 543 -16.89 -22.93 -33.44
CA GLN A 543 -15.92 -23.84 -34.06
C GLN A 543 -14.50 -23.70 -33.48
N ALA A 544 -14.34 -22.98 -32.36
CA ALA A 544 -13.06 -22.85 -31.66
C ALA A 544 -12.45 -24.22 -31.30
N LYS A 545 -11.13 -24.34 -31.46
CA LYS A 545 -10.33 -25.52 -31.10
C LYS A 545 -9.22 -25.14 -30.13
N PRO A 546 -8.93 -25.96 -29.11
CA PRO A 546 -7.79 -25.71 -28.25
C PRO A 546 -6.49 -26.08 -29.01
N MET A 547 -5.60 -25.11 -29.14
CA MET A 547 -4.24 -25.32 -29.63
C MET A 547 -3.41 -26.01 -28.55
N ALA A 548 -2.43 -26.85 -28.93
CA ALA A 548 -1.43 -27.42 -28.02
C ALA A 548 -0.42 -26.36 -27.52
N ALA A 549 -0.94 -25.35 -26.83
CA ALA A 549 -0.22 -24.22 -26.27
C ALA A 549 -0.95 -23.75 -25.01
N VAL A 550 -0.43 -24.15 -23.85
CA VAL A 550 -1.00 -23.84 -22.54
C VAL A 550 -0.16 -22.78 -21.85
N PHE A 551 -0.83 -21.75 -21.34
CA PHE A 551 -0.27 -20.74 -20.45
C PHE A 551 -0.87 -20.91 -19.06
N LEU A 552 -0.01 -20.86 -18.05
CA LEU A 552 -0.39 -20.90 -16.65
C LEU A 552 -0.20 -19.48 -16.09
N GLY A 553 -1.28 -18.85 -15.65
CA GLY A 553 -1.27 -17.46 -15.17
C GLY A 553 -1.82 -17.35 -13.76
N GLY A 554 -1.44 -16.28 -13.07
CA GLY A 554 -2.09 -15.94 -11.82
C GLY A 554 -1.66 -14.61 -11.24
N TYR A 555 -2.44 -14.13 -10.27
CA TYR A 555 -2.19 -12.88 -9.56
C TYR A 555 -2.03 -13.13 -8.06
N SER A 556 -1.08 -12.46 -7.42
CA SER A 556 -0.85 -12.61 -5.98
C SER A 556 -0.68 -14.09 -5.61
N SER A 557 -1.49 -14.64 -4.69
CA SER A 557 -1.52 -16.08 -4.37
C SER A 557 -1.85 -16.99 -5.58
N GLY A 558 -2.58 -16.50 -6.58
CA GLY A 558 -2.81 -17.24 -7.82
C GLY A 558 -1.53 -17.47 -8.62
N GLY A 559 -0.52 -16.61 -8.41
CA GLY A 559 0.84 -16.85 -8.88
C GLY A 559 1.41 -18.12 -8.26
N HIS A 560 1.22 -18.36 -6.95
CA HIS A 560 1.62 -19.61 -6.30
C HIS A 560 1.04 -20.82 -7.04
N THR A 561 -0.27 -20.80 -7.31
CA THR A 561 -0.98 -21.85 -8.06
C THR A 561 -0.35 -22.09 -9.44
N ALA A 562 -0.09 -21.02 -10.21
CA ALA A 562 0.49 -21.11 -11.55
C ALA A 562 1.91 -21.68 -11.54
N PHE A 563 2.75 -21.19 -10.63
CA PHE A 563 4.13 -21.65 -10.49
C PHE A 563 4.21 -23.07 -9.91
N ALA A 564 3.28 -23.47 -9.04
CA ALA A 564 3.17 -24.83 -8.56
C ALA A 564 2.72 -25.78 -9.68
N ALA A 565 1.72 -25.39 -10.48
CA ALA A 565 1.32 -26.15 -11.66
C ALA A 565 2.49 -26.35 -12.65
N LYS A 566 3.28 -25.30 -12.89
CA LYS A 566 4.51 -25.36 -13.71
C LYS A 566 5.52 -26.37 -13.14
N ASP A 567 5.73 -26.38 -11.83
CA ASP A 567 6.67 -27.29 -11.17
C ASP A 567 6.22 -28.77 -11.19
N ILE A 568 4.92 -29.03 -11.30
CA ILE A 568 4.40 -30.42 -11.30
C ILE A 568 4.00 -30.93 -12.69
N ALA A 569 3.90 -30.05 -13.70
CA ALA A 569 3.37 -30.38 -15.02
C ALA A 569 4.02 -31.62 -15.65
N ALA A 570 5.35 -31.71 -15.66
CA ALA A 570 6.08 -32.81 -16.30
C ALA A 570 5.80 -34.18 -15.67
N ARG A 571 5.45 -34.24 -14.37
CA ARG A 571 5.15 -35.49 -13.67
C ARG A 571 3.65 -35.80 -13.59
N TYR A 572 2.81 -34.77 -13.50
CA TYR A 572 1.38 -34.92 -13.25
C TYR A 572 0.54 -34.87 -14.54
N ALA A 573 0.91 -33.99 -15.47
CA ALA A 573 0.21 -33.77 -16.74
C ALA A 573 1.18 -33.65 -17.93
N PRO A 574 2.00 -34.68 -18.20
CA PRO A 574 3.03 -34.66 -19.25
C PRO A 574 2.47 -34.49 -20.67
N GLU A 575 1.18 -34.75 -20.88
CA GLU A 575 0.49 -34.55 -22.15
C GLU A 575 0.18 -33.08 -22.46
N LEU A 576 0.20 -32.20 -21.45
CA LEU A 576 -0.06 -30.78 -21.64
C LEU A 576 1.19 -30.05 -22.13
N THR A 577 1.06 -29.33 -23.25
CA THR A 577 2.15 -28.52 -23.79
C THR A 577 2.17 -27.15 -23.11
N ILE A 578 2.84 -27.05 -21.96
CA ILE A 578 3.01 -25.78 -21.25
C ILE A 578 4.03 -24.90 -21.99
N LYS A 579 3.57 -23.78 -22.56
CA LYS A 579 4.37 -22.83 -23.33
C LYS A 579 4.95 -21.70 -22.49
N GLY A 580 4.33 -21.40 -21.35
CA GLY A 580 4.80 -20.35 -20.46
C GLY A 580 4.02 -20.29 -19.16
N VAL A 581 4.65 -19.71 -18.14
CA VAL A 581 4.02 -19.36 -16.87
C VAL A 581 4.17 -17.86 -16.62
N LEU A 582 3.09 -17.20 -16.18
CA LEU A 582 3.08 -15.76 -15.92
C LEU A 582 2.49 -15.44 -14.55
N GLY A 583 3.02 -14.40 -13.92
CA GLY A 583 2.58 -13.93 -12.61
C GLY A 583 2.47 -12.42 -12.56
N HIS A 584 1.35 -11.92 -12.05
CA HIS A 584 1.15 -10.52 -11.70
C HIS A 584 1.34 -10.38 -10.19
N GLY A 585 2.45 -9.77 -9.76
CA GLY A 585 2.88 -9.77 -8.35
C GLY A 585 2.81 -11.16 -7.72
N PRO A 586 3.39 -12.22 -8.31
CA PRO A 586 3.13 -13.59 -7.90
C PRO A 586 3.76 -13.93 -6.55
N THR A 587 2.95 -14.35 -5.59
CA THR A 587 3.48 -14.83 -4.30
C THR A 587 3.93 -16.28 -4.45
N THR A 588 5.23 -16.57 -4.45
CA THR A 588 5.73 -17.93 -4.65
C THR A 588 6.34 -18.57 -3.40
N ASN A 589 6.58 -17.78 -2.35
CA ASN A 589 7.16 -18.25 -1.10
C ASN A 589 6.25 -17.89 0.09
N PRO A 590 5.60 -18.88 0.73
CA PRO A 590 4.67 -18.63 1.84
C PRO A 590 5.36 -18.06 3.09
N GLU A 591 6.64 -18.40 3.34
CA GLU A 591 7.40 -17.83 4.46
C GLU A 591 7.70 -16.34 4.23
N THR A 592 7.97 -15.97 2.97
CA THR A 592 8.19 -14.57 2.59
C THR A 592 6.90 -13.76 2.75
N LEU A 593 5.76 -14.31 2.31
CA LEU A 593 4.46 -13.62 2.45
C LEU A 593 4.15 -13.28 3.91
N ILE A 594 4.31 -14.23 4.84
CA ILE A 594 4.01 -13.95 6.25
C ILE A 594 5.00 -12.96 6.89
N LYS A 595 6.23 -12.84 6.35
CA LYS A 595 7.19 -11.81 6.78
C LYS A 595 6.83 -10.43 6.25
N GLU A 596 6.49 -10.34 4.97
CA GLU A 596 6.25 -9.06 4.29
C GLU A 596 4.86 -8.52 4.60
N ASN A 597 3.88 -9.40 4.71
CA ASN A 597 2.50 -9.03 4.95
C ASN A 597 1.81 -10.01 5.94
N PRO A 598 2.02 -9.80 7.26
CA PRO A 598 1.48 -10.61 8.32
C PRO A 598 -0.03 -10.85 8.28
N ILE A 599 -0.78 -9.96 7.62
CA ILE A 599 -2.23 -9.99 7.54
C ILE A 599 -2.79 -11.29 6.94
N PHE A 600 -2.04 -11.95 6.06
CA PHE A 600 -2.43 -13.22 5.41
C PHE A 600 -2.11 -14.46 6.25
N SER A 601 -1.37 -14.29 7.34
CA SER A 601 -0.93 -15.40 8.18
C SER A 601 -2.07 -16.22 8.76
N PRO A 602 -3.19 -15.64 9.24
CA PRO A 602 -4.30 -16.43 9.78
C PRO A 602 -4.82 -17.49 8.79
N TYR A 603 -4.94 -17.16 7.51
CA TYR A 603 -5.32 -18.11 6.45
C TYR A 603 -4.27 -19.21 6.28
N MET A 604 -2.99 -18.82 6.18
CA MET A 604 -1.86 -19.74 6.03
C MET A 604 -1.77 -20.71 7.21
N ILE A 605 -1.78 -20.20 8.45
CA ILE A 605 -1.67 -21.00 9.66
C ILE A 605 -2.88 -21.93 9.81
N TYR A 606 -4.08 -21.47 9.49
CA TYR A 606 -5.27 -22.32 9.49
C TYR A 606 -5.13 -23.46 8.48
N ALA A 607 -4.80 -23.15 7.23
CA ALA A 607 -4.65 -24.13 6.15
C ALA A 607 -3.55 -25.15 6.46
N TYR A 608 -2.39 -24.69 6.97
CA TYR A 608 -1.27 -25.56 7.30
C TYR A 608 -1.58 -26.44 8.51
N ARG A 609 -2.29 -25.92 9.52
CA ARG A 609 -2.78 -26.75 10.63
C ARG A 609 -3.76 -27.81 10.14
N ALA A 610 -4.70 -27.44 9.27
CA ALA A 610 -5.69 -28.37 8.73
C ALA A 610 -5.04 -29.47 7.87
N PHE A 611 -4.05 -29.09 7.07
CA PHE A 611 -3.39 -29.99 6.12
C PHE A 611 -2.28 -30.84 6.76
N TYR A 612 -1.36 -30.22 7.52
CA TYR A 612 -0.21 -30.90 8.12
C TYR A 612 -0.45 -31.37 9.58
N GLY A 613 -1.52 -30.89 10.21
CA GLY A 613 -1.92 -31.22 11.58
C GLY A 613 -1.40 -30.25 12.65
N GLU A 614 -2.11 -30.21 13.79
CA GLU A 614 -1.82 -29.30 14.93
C GLU A 614 -0.40 -29.44 15.51
N THR A 615 0.22 -30.61 15.37
CA THR A 615 1.61 -30.82 15.83
C THR A 615 2.65 -30.12 14.97
N VAL A 616 2.27 -29.67 13.77
CA VAL A 616 3.14 -28.89 12.88
C VAL A 616 3.05 -27.41 13.25
N ILE A 617 1.83 -26.88 13.33
CA ILE A 617 1.60 -25.48 13.71
C ILE A 617 0.30 -25.32 14.49
N ASP A 618 0.39 -24.55 15.57
CA ASP A 618 -0.72 -24.19 16.45
C ASP A 618 -0.81 -22.65 16.48
N PRO A 619 -1.97 -22.05 16.15
CA PRO A 619 -2.19 -20.61 16.19
C PRO A 619 -1.79 -19.96 17.52
N THR A 620 -1.92 -20.67 18.64
CA THR A 620 -1.57 -20.15 19.97
C THR A 620 -0.08 -19.84 20.13
N ARG A 621 0.79 -20.42 19.30
CA ARG A 621 2.23 -20.11 19.25
C ARG A 621 2.58 -19.00 18.28
N VAL A 622 1.61 -18.50 17.51
CA VAL A 622 1.85 -17.52 16.44
C VAL A 622 1.24 -16.19 16.81
N PHE A 623 -0.04 -16.18 17.19
CA PHE A 623 -0.82 -14.96 17.32
C PHE A 623 -0.99 -14.48 18.75
N GLN A 624 -1.13 -13.17 18.90
CA GLN A 624 -1.55 -12.52 20.13
C GLN A 624 -2.97 -12.98 20.57
N ASP A 625 -3.25 -12.93 21.88
CA ASP A 625 -4.44 -13.55 22.48
C ASP A 625 -5.77 -13.00 21.91
N ASN A 626 -5.81 -11.72 21.53
CA ASN A 626 -6.98 -11.07 20.93
C ASN A 626 -7.43 -11.72 19.61
N TYR A 627 -6.52 -12.34 18.85
CA TYR A 627 -6.83 -13.03 17.60
C TYR A 627 -7.21 -14.50 17.77
N LEU A 628 -7.10 -15.06 18.98
CA LEU A 628 -7.30 -16.49 19.23
C LEU A 628 -8.74 -16.85 19.63
N VAL A 629 -9.54 -15.88 20.10
CA VAL A 629 -10.86 -16.14 20.71
C VAL A 629 -11.82 -16.86 19.75
N ASN A 630 -11.93 -16.37 18.51
CA ASN A 630 -12.81 -16.93 17.48
C ASN A 630 -12.04 -17.33 16.21
N PHE A 631 -10.73 -17.60 16.33
CA PHE A 631 -9.78 -17.77 15.22
C PHE A 631 -10.34 -18.59 14.04
N ASN A 632 -10.89 -19.78 14.31
CA ASN A 632 -11.41 -20.65 13.26
C ASN A 632 -12.62 -20.06 12.52
N ALA A 633 -13.54 -19.42 13.24
CA ALA A 633 -14.70 -18.80 12.64
C ALA A 633 -14.28 -17.55 11.86
N ASP A 634 -13.47 -16.70 12.48
CA ASP A 634 -12.99 -15.46 11.88
C ASP A 634 -12.25 -15.71 10.56
N VAL A 635 -11.36 -16.71 10.53
CA VAL A 635 -10.62 -17.11 9.32
C VAL A 635 -11.53 -17.68 8.23
N MET A 636 -12.57 -18.42 8.59
CA MET A 636 -13.46 -19.08 7.61
C MET A 636 -14.54 -18.17 7.05
N THR A 637 -14.86 -17.06 7.72
CA THR A 637 -15.96 -16.17 7.31
C THR A 637 -15.50 -14.80 6.83
N ARG A 638 -14.30 -14.35 7.18
CA ARG A 638 -13.75 -13.10 6.65
C ARG A 638 -13.18 -13.36 5.27
N CYS A 639 -13.57 -12.52 4.31
CA CYS A 639 -13.00 -12.51 2.98
C CYS A 639 -11.91 -11.42 2.90
N ILE A 640 -11.29 -11.25 1.73
CA ILE A 640 -10.14 -10.36 1.56
C ILE A 640 -10.43 -8.90 1.96
N GLU A 641 -11.65 -8.41 1.72
CA GLU A 641 -12.05 -7.03 2.04
C GLU A 641 -12.10 -6.76 3.55
N ASP A 642 -12.56 -7.74 4.33
CA ASP A 642 -12.65 -7.65 5.79
C ASP A 642 -11.29 -7.80 6.49
N LEU A 643 -10.31 -8.39 5.78
CA LEU A 643 -9.03 -8.75 6.35
C LEU A 643 -8.27 -7.51 6.84
N TYR A 644 -8.21 -6.47 5.99
CA TYR A 644 -7.53 -5.18 6.23
C TYR A 644 -8.11 -4.36 7.39
N SER A 645 -9.38 -4.57 7.74
CA SER A 645 -10.01 -3.90 8.86
C SER A 645 -9.89 -4.67 10.18
N TYR A 646 -9.51 -5.95 10.13
CA TYR A 646 -9.57 -6.84 11.29
C TYR A 646 -8.19 -7.28 11.79
N TYR A 647 -7.32 -7.74 10.89
CA TYR A 647 -5.96 -8.13 11.25
C TYR A 647 -5.01 -6.97 11.00
N SER A 648 -4.06 -6.80 11.91
CA SER A 648 -3.02 -5.79 11.71
C SER A 648 -2.02 -6.28 10.65
N PRO A 649 -1.63 -5.43 9.68
CA PRO A 649 -0.47 -5.72 8.84
C PRO A 649 0.85 -5.61 9.62
N ASN A 650 0.81 -5.13 10.86
CA ASN A 650 1.99 -4.95 11.70
C ASN A 650 2.36 -6.24 12.43
N ALA A 651 3.62 -6.66 12.27
CA ALA A 651 4.12 -7.91 12.82
C ALA A 651 4.14 -7.93 14.36
N ARG A 652 4.37 -6.77 15.01
CA ARG A 652 4.39 -6.63 16.47
C ARG A 652 3.01 -6.70 17.08
N LEU A 653 1.98 -6.27 16.33
CA LEU A 653 0.59 -6.30 16.80
C LEU A 653 -0.08 -7.66 16.58
N ILE A 654 0.29 -8.39 15.53
CA ILE A 654 -0.34 -9.67 15.20
C ILE A 654 0.38 -10.88 15.80
N TYR A 655 1.71 -10.88 15.81
CA TYR A 655 2.50 -12.03 16.26
C TYR A 655 2.90 -11.91 17.73
N ARG A 656 3.08 -13.08 18.36
CA ARG A 656 3.86 -13.18 19.60
C ARG A 656 5.33 -12.87 19.33
N ASP A 657 6.00 -12.29 20.32
CA ASP A 657 7.40 -11.90 20.20
C ASP A 657 8.32 -13.08 19.85
N ASP A 658 8.14 -14.26 20.46
CA ASP A 658 8.99 -15.42 20.19
C ASP A 658 8.89 -15.92 18.74
N PHE A 659 7.67 -15.95 18.19
CA PHE A 659 7.42 -16.26 16.79
C PHE A 659 7.98 -15.16 15.87
N ARG A 660 7.68 -13.89 16.15
CA ARG A 660 8.16 -12.73 15.37
C ARG A 660 9.68 -12.74 15.29
N GLU A 661 10.36 -12.75 16.44
CA GLU A 661 11.82 -12.74 16.51
C GLU A 661 12.43 -13.92 15.75
N ALA A 662 11.87 -15.13 15.88
CA ALA A 662 12.34 -16.28 15.14
C ALA A 662 12.10 -16.16 13.63
N LEU A 663 10.98 -15.59 13.20
CA LEU A 663 10.63 -15.38 11.80
C LEU A 663 11.59 -14.37 11.15
N TYR A 664 11.73 -13.17 11.72
CA TYR A 664 12.53 -12.09 11.16
C TYR A 664 14.04 -12.30 11.31
N SER A 665 14.50 -13.03 12.34
CA SER A 665 15.91 -13.40 12.48
C SER A 665 16.32 -14.65 11.68
N GLU A 666 15.46 -15.18 10.80
CA GLU A 666 15.68 -16.44 10.06
C GLU A 666 15.94 -17.67 10.97
N ARG A 667 15.42 -17.65 12.19
CA ARG A 667 15.56 -18.71 13.21
C ARG A 667 14.30 -19.55 13.38
N LEU A 668 13.30 -19.45 12.49
CA LEU A 668 12.04 -20.18 12.59
C LEU A 668 12.25 -21.71 12.71
N ALA A 669 13.25 -22.25 12.02
CA ALA A 669 13.62 -23.67 12.11
C ALA A 669 14.00 -24.12 13.54
N SER A 670 14.50 -23.21 14.38
CA SER A 670 14.95 -23.53 15.74
C SER A 670 13.80 -23.78 16.71
N ILE A 671 12.65 -23.09 16.52
CA ILE A 671 11.47 -23.21 17.37
C ILE A 671 10.36 -24.05 16.73
N LEU A 672 10.26 -24.02 15.39
CA LEU A 672 9.15 -24.53 14.58
C LEU A 672 9.67 -25.38 13.39
N PRO A 673 10.53 -26.40 13.60
CA PRO A 673 11.21 -27.11 12.52
C PRO A 673 10.28 -27.84 11.54
N ARG A 674 9.13 -28.35 12.01
CA ARG A 674 8.14 -29.00 11.13
C ARG A 674 7.41 -27.99 10.26
N PHE A 675 7.05 -26.84 10.82
CA PHE A 675 6.37 -25.78 10.10
C PHE A 675 7.31 -25.13 9.07
N LYS A 676 8.58 -24.88 9.42
CA LYS A 676 9.59 -24.43 8.45
C LYS A 676 9.70 -25.35 7.23
N ARG A 677 9.79 -26.68 7.46
CA ARG A 677 9.81 -27.65 6.35
C ARG A 677 8.53 -27.65 5.53
N ALA A 678 7.37 -27.43 6.15
CA ALA A 678 6.10 -27.30 5.44
C ALA A 678 6.08 -26.06 4.54
N LEU A 679 6.59 -24.92 5.01
CA LEU A 679 6.72 -23.69 4.20
C LEU A 679 7.69 -23.91 3.02
N GLU A 680 8.83 -24.56 3.26
CA GLU A 680 9.80 -24.90 2.21
C GLU A 680 9.22 -25.85 1.16
N ALA A 681 8.46 -26.86 1.58
CA ALA A 681 7.82 -27.82 0.68
C ALA A 681 6.72 -27.20 -0.20
N ASN A 682 6.20 -26.03 0.19
CA ASN A 682 5.22 -25.26 -0.56
C ASN A 682 5.81 -23.94 -1.07
N THR A 683 7.11 -23.88 -1.33
CA THR A 683 7.65 -22.81 -2.19
C THR A 683 7.49 -23.23 -3.63
N ALA A 684 6.85 -22.40 -4.45
CA ALA A 684 6.51 -22.70 -5.83
C ALA A 684 7.47 -22.05 -6.85
N GLY A 685 7.59 -22.67 -8.02
CA GLY A 685 8.26 -22.14 -9.20
C GLY A 685 9.74 -22.48 -9.33
N LEU A 686 10.37 -23.11 -8.33
CA LEU A 686 11.81 -23.39 -8.29
C LEU A 686 12.16 -24.87 -8.49
N ASP A 687 11.19 -25.71 -8.90
CA ASP A 687 11.46 -27.08 -9.33
C ASP A 687 12.15 -27.08 -10.70
N ARG A 688 13.25 -27.83 -10.82
CA ARG A 688 14.04 -27.93 -12.06
C ARG A 688 13.28 -28.61 -13.20
N SER A 689 12.28 -29.44 -12.91
CA SER A 689 11.47 -30.10 -13.94
C SER A 689 10.68 -29.11 -14.81
N GLY A 690 10.43 -27.90 -14.30
CA GLY A 690 9.83 -26.80 -15.05
C GLY A 690 10.84 -25.78 -15.60
N ALA A 691 12.16 -26.01 -15.49
CA ALA A 691 13.16 -24.97 -15.79
C ALA A 691 13.12 -24.48 -17.25
N ASP A 692 12.75 -25.35 -18.20
CA ASP A 692 12.67 -25.03 -19.63
C ASP A 692 11.42 -24.22 -20.01
N ILE A 693 10.47 -24.02 -19.10
CA ILE A 693 9.25 -23.25 -19.35
C ILE A 693 9.58 -21.75 -19.18
N PRO A 694 9.38 -20.91 -20.21
CA PRO A 694 9.55 -19.46 -20.10
C PRO A 694 8.68 -18.85 -19.00
N VAL A 695 9.23 -17.88 -18.27
CA VAL A 695 8.57 -17.22 -17.14
C VAL A 695 8.39 -15.73 -17.43
N LEU A 696 7.20 -15.20 -17.18
CA LEU A 696 6.92 -13.77 -17.12
C LEU A 696 6.57 -13.36 -15.67
N ILE A 697 7.29 -12.37 -15.14
CA ILE A 697 6.98 -11.75 -13.84
C ILE A 697 6.70 -10.27 -14.09
N LEU A 698 5.51 -9.82 -13.69
CA LEU A 698 5.00 -8.47 -13.85
C LEU A 698 4.85 -7.87 -12.45
N GLN A 699 5.55 -6.77 -12.17
CA GLN A 699 5.69 -6.25 -10.81
C GLN A 699 5.48 -4.74 -10.72
N GLY A 700 4.55 -4.29 -9.89
CA GLY A 700 4.47 -2.88 -9.50
C GLY A 700 5.59 -2.52 -8.52
N THR A 701 6.24 -1.36 -8.69
CA THR A 701 7.32 -0.94 -7.77
C THR A 701 6.80 -0.34 -6.46
N ALA A 702 5.49 -0.07 -6.35
CA ALA A 702 4.82 0.32 -5.11
C ALA A 702 4.04 -0.84 -4.46
N ASP A 703 4.32 -2.07 -4.87
CA ASP A 703 3.69 -3.26 -4.31
C ASP A 703 4.14 -3.51 -2.87
N ARG A 704 3.20 -3.34 -1.94
CA ARG A 704 3.40 -3.51 -0.49
C ARG A 704 2.98 -4.89 0.01
N VAL A 705 2.42 -5.72 -0.87
CA VAL A 705 1.93 -7.06 -0.53
C VAL A 705 3.00 -8.09 -0.85
N VAL A 706 3.59 -7.97 -2.03
CA VAL A 706 4.67 -8.80 -2.52
C VAL A 706 5.79 -7.89 -2.98
N THR A 707 6.82 -7.74 -2.16
CA THR A 707 7.72 -6.60 -2.32
C THR A 707 8.61 -6.71 -3.57
N PRO A 708 8.98 -5.60 -4.23
CA PRO A 708 9.89 -5.64 -5.37
C PRO A 708 11.22 -6.36 -5.06
N PRO A 709 11.87 -6.17 -3.90
CA PRO A 709 13.08 -6.93 -3.55
C PRO A 709 12.88 -8.44 -3.53
N SER A 710 11.78 -8.95 -2.95
CA SER A 710 11.55 -10.40 -2.91
C SER A 710 11.25 -10.98 -4.30
N GLN A 711 10.58 -10.21 -5.15
CA GLN A 711 10.28 -10.57 -6.53
C GLN A 711 11.52 -10.58 -7.41
N GLN A 712 12.39 -9.58 -7.26
CA GLN A 712 13.69 -9.59 -7.91
C GLN A 712 14.53 -10.81 -7.47
N ALA A 713 14.56 -11.13 -6.18
CA ALA A 713 15.27 -12.30 -5.66
C ALA A 713 14.72 -13.62 -6.24
N PHE A 714 13.39 -13.73 -6.40
CA PHE A 714 12.74 -14.87 -7.05
C PHE A 714 13.10 -14.97 -8.54
N ALA A 715 13.03 -13.86 -9.29
CA ALA A 715 13.43 -13.79 -10.70
C ALA A 715 14.90 -14.20 -10.89
N GLN A 716 15.79 -13.73 -10.01
CA GLN A 716 17.20 -14.13 -9.99
C GLN A 716 17.39 -15.63 -9.70
N ALA A 717 16.60 -16.19 -8.78
CA ALA A 717 16.65 -17.62 -8.47
C ALA A 717 16.26 -18.48 -9.68
N LEU A 718 15.20 -18.09 -10.41
CA LEU A 718 14.80 -18.72 -11.67
C LEU A 718 15.89 -18.64 -12.73
N CYS A 719 16.50 -17.46 -12.94
CA CYS A 719 17.60 -17.29 -13.88
C CYS A 719 18.80 -18.19 -13.54
N ARG A 720 19.17 -18.30 -12.26
CA ARG A 720 20.26 -19.21 -11.81
C ARG A 720 19.95 -20.68 -12.06
N GLN A 721 18.68 -21.07 -12.16
CA GLN A 721 18.26 -22.43 -12.50
C GLN A 721 18.18 -22.70 -14.01
N GLY A 722 18.42 -21.68 -14.84
CA GLY A 722 18.42 -21.79 -16.30
C GLY A 722 17.08 -21.41 -16.95
N SER A 723 16.09 -20.95 -16.17
CA SER A 723 14.83 -20.49 -16.74
C SER A 723 15.00 -19.21 -17.55
N ARG A 724 14.26 -19.11 -18.65
CA ARG A 724 14.14 -17.88 -19.43
C ARG A 724 13.13 -16.96 -18.76
N VAL A 725 13.62 -15.98 -17.99
CA VAL A 725 12.77 -15.03 -17.27
C VAL A 725 12.65 -13.72 -18.03
N THR A 726 11.43 -13.24 -18.24
CA THR A 726 11.08 -11.86 -18.57
C THR A 726 10.57 -11.20 -17.29
N TYR A 727 11.30 -10.22 -16.76
CA TYR A 727 10.91 -9.46 -15.56
C TYR A 727 10.60 -8.02 -15.97
N LEU A 728 9.35 -7.59 -15.80
CA LEU A 728 8.88 -6.25 -16.14
C LEU A 728 8.38 -5.56 -14.88
N THR A 729 8.85 -4.33 -14.67
CA THR A 729 8.49 -3.50 -13.52
C THR A 729 7.70 -2.27 -13.94
N TYR A 730 6.66 -1.91 -13.19
CA TYR A 730 5.79 -0.77 -13.45
C TYR A 730 5.94 0.28 -12.35
N SER A 731 6.47 1.45 -12.73
CA SER A 731 6.87 2.50 -11.79
C SER A 731 5.68 3.03 -10.99
N ALA A 732 5.84 3.00 -9.67
CA ALA A 732 4.87 3.44 -8.67
C ALA A 732 3.47 2.84 -8.84
N ILE A 733 3.35 1.68 -9.49
CA ILE A 733 2.11 0.91 -9.53
C ILE A 733 2.09 0.00 -8.31
N ASP A 734 0.94 -0.06 -7.66
CA ASP A 734 0.72 -0.89 -6.48
C ASP A 734 0.39 -2.34 -6.87
N HIS A 735 0.08 -3.17 -5.87
CA HIS A 735 -0.22 -4.58 -6.07
C HIS A 735 -1.41 -4.78 -7.03
N ALA A 736 -2.52 -4.09 -6.78
CA ALA A 736 -3.77 -4.25 -7.55
C ALA A 736 -3.65 -3.71 -8.98
N GLY A 737 -3.03 -2.54 -9.15
CA GLY A 737 -2.83 -1.87 -10.43
C GLY A 737 -1.99 -2.69 -11.41
N THR A 738 -1.09 -3.53 -10.90
CA THR A 738 -0.15 -4.34 -11.70
C THR A 738 -0.86 -5.15 -12.78
N ARG A 739 -2.02 -5.76 -12.47
CA ARG A 739 -2.78 -6.55 -13.47
C ARG A 739 -3.29 -5.75 -14.65
N TYR A 740 -3.76 -4.54 -14.38
CA TYR A 740 -4.42 -3.72 -15.39
C TYR A 740 -3.41 -3.06 -16.31
N VAL A 741 -2.36 -2.46 -15.74
CA VAL A 741 -1.31 -1.78 -16.52
C VAL A 741 -0.50 -2.74 -17.37
N SER A 742 -0.37 -4.00 -16.94
CA SER A 742 0.46 -5.00 -17.60
C SER A 742 -0.25 -5.77 -18.70
N PHE A 743 -1.56 -5.58 -18.89
CA PHE A 743 -2.39 -6.43 -19.76
C PHE A 743 -1.81 -6.59 -21.17
N ARG A 744 -1.39 -5.48 -21.79
CA ARG A 744 -0.82 -5.48 -23.14
C ARG A 744 0.50 -6.26 -23.21
N ASP A 745 1.37 -6.09 -22.23
CA ASP A 745 2.66 -6.80 -22.19
C ASP A 745 2.45 -8.30 -21.97
N THR A 746 1.48 -8.67 -21.12
CA THR A 746 1.07 -10.06 -20.92
C THR A 746 0.59 -10.70 -22.22
N MET A 747 -0.31 -10.04 -22.94
CA MET A 747 -0.83 -10.51 -24.23
C MET A 747 0.29 -10.71 -25.26
N GLN A 748 1.12 -9.69 -25.46
CA GLN A 748 2.22 -9.73 -26.42
C GLN A 748 3.21 -10.86 -26.11
N TRP A 749 3.49 -11.11 -24.83
CA TRP A 749 4.38 -12.19 -24.40
C TRP A 749 3.79 -13.58 -24.69
N MET A 750 2.50 -13.78 -24.40
CA MET A 750 1.81 -15.05 -24.69
C MET A 750 1.71 -15.30 -26.20
N GLU A 751 1.33 -14.30 -26.98
CA GLU A 751 1.24 -14.39 -28.45
C GLU A 751 2.59 -14.76 -29.07
N THR A 752 3.68 -14.11 -28.64
CA THR A 752 5.04 -14.41 -29.09
C THR A 752 5.38 -15.89 -28.90
N LEU A 753 5.03 -16.47 -27.75
CA LEU A 753 5.29 -17.87 -27.44
C LEU A 753 4.34 -18.83 -28.18
N ALA A 754 3.07 -18.44 -28.35
CA ALA A 754 2.08 -19.21 -29.09
C ALA A 754 2.49 -19.38 -30.56
N GLU A 755 3.10 -18.35 -31.16
CA GLU A 755 3.61 -18.34 -32.53
C GLU A 755 4.99 -19.02 -32.69
N GLY A 756 5.58 -19.51 -31.59
CA GLY A 756 6.88 -20.20 -31.59
C GLY A 756 8.09 -19.26 -31.53
N GLY A 757 7.88 -17.98 -31.24
CA GLY A 757 8.93 -17.02 -30.91
C GLY A 757 9.51 -17.25 -29.51
N LEU A 758 10.56 -16.48 -29.18
CA LEU A 758 11.17 -16.46 -27.86
C LEU A 758 11.08 -15.05 -27.27
N PRO A 759 10.50 -14.87 -26.06
CA PRO A 759 10.35 -13.55 -25.45
C PRO A 759 11.70 -13.00 -25.00
N THR A 760 11.86 -11.69 -24.84
CA THR A 760 13.09 -11.10 -24.29
C THR A 760 13.36 -11.63 -22.88
N SER A 761 14.63 -11.93 -22.56
CA SER A 761 15.01 -12.35 -21.22
C SER A 761 15.71 -11.22 -20.46
N SER A 762 15.34 -11.06 -19.19
CA SER A 762 15.96 -10.12 -18.24
C SER A 762 17.08 -10.77 -17.40
N CYS A 763 17.44 -12.03 -17.66
CA CYS A 763 18.40 -12.75 -16.80
C CYS A 763 19.80 -12.12 -16.78
N ASP A 764 20.25 -11.55 -17.91
CA ASP A 764 21.54 -10.86 -17.95
C ASP A 764 21.52 -9.61 -17.05
N SER A 765 20.46 -8.80 -17.11
CA SER A 765 20.31 -7.60 -16.26
C SER A 765 20.01 -7.91 -14.78
N LEU A 766 19.59 -9.14 -14.48
CA LEU A 766 19.31 -9.60 -13.11
C LEU A 766 20.52 -10.28 -12.46
N SER A 767 21.59 -10.53 -13.21
CA SER A 767 22.76 -11.30 -12.75
C SER A 767 23.81 -10.50 -11.99
N ASP A 768 23.65 -9.17 -11.95
CA ASP A 768 24.36 -8.24 -11.07
C ASP A 768 23.67 -8.15 -9.69
#